data_AF-A0AAU0BB84-F1
#
_entry.id   AF-A0AAU0BB84-F1
#
_cell.length_a   1.000
_cell.length_b   1.000
_cell.length_c   1.000
_cell.angle_alpha   90.00
_cell.angle_beta   90.00
_cell.angle_gamma   90.00
#
_symmetry.space_group_name_H-M   'P 1'
#
loop_
_entity.id
_entity.type
_entity.pdbx_description
1 polymer ?
#
loop_
_entity_poly.entity_id
_entity_poly.type
_entity_poly.pdbx_seq_one_letter_code
_entity_poly.pdbx_strand_id
1 'polypeptide(L)'
;MNNASTGPDQQNLDPNKQFIDDANDRAFDPIYSSKNSEYSAELGSSTVALNSTEQSVKYSQTSEQSNGSKTQPLGENSLRTSASLGLGKLSDAEAKTTTFNLEADAHTGQQQSLQTKLGDGKLNIEASVIAGQRMRYSLTLPGVDQPAEAATRINPLQPESLPIGARAVMDTQTYTQRDASASLQHLSMQSEITEASGRSYLIERVDERHVRVVTGPNAAIEAVNAVGVKVGPAQALLGRADALGQSQVHSAQFDLADPRAMAAMGDFVREGKIAPGVPGVDEQQTVERISFSSQQRLQLELGPLSADLAGNRNEGSQVRISTPGQDGYTVVQQLQYGGNVPLTIVRQYDGNETERVHERSYRFEIDGDVAAPGLMQRLAGRNEASEEKAIAQNLNSALSGEMVGTGAIKPGQKTALAFSEVQMQALMEQTQASVEASKIGGSSLSSLVGDRNAPPQSPERFAIAMARNVGGEPYAFVERLQRIADGADGKYDGQLQRIDTEALPRQADATTAASDPRHPANPDHTLLKQCTAAVEQLETARGRVPDADSERLAMGALVTAREHGLQRVDHVLLGHDPARGFVVEGALDSPAHLRASFDAQAAQQTPLESSMQRLQAVQAEQDRHATVREQAPQQEPAPHAPSR
;
A
#
# COMPACT_ATOMS: atom_id res chain seq x y z
N MET A 1 -35.38 -22.97 14.31
CA MET A 1 -35.71 -23.49 12.98
C MET A 1 -35.95 -22.30 12.07
N ASN A 2 -35.35 -22.35 10.87
CA ASN A 2 -35.19 -21.31 9.83
C ASN A 2 -34.11 -20.26 10.22
N ASN A 3 -32.79 -20.46 10.08
CA ASN A 3 -31.97 -20.81 8.91
C ASN A 3 -32.56 -20.51 7.53
N ALA A 4 -32.24 -19.32 7.02
CA ALA A 4 -31.94 -19.07 5.61
C ALA A 4 -30.60 -18.30 5.64
N SER A 5 -29.44 -18.95 5.52
CA SER A 5 -28.84 -19.40 4.27
C SER A 5 -28.96 -18.33 3.18
N THR A 6 -28.27 -17.21 3.38
CA THR A 6 -27.77 -16.42 2.25
C THR A 6 -26.76 -17.30 1.52
N GLY A 7 -27.02 -17.54 0.22
CA GLY A 7 -26.11 -18.28 -0.65
C GLY A 7 -24.76 -17.58 -0.80
N PRO A 8 -23.80 -18.19 -1.50
CA PRO A 8 -22.45 -17.65 -1.60
C PRO A 8 -22.49 -16.30 -2.31
N ASP A 9 -22.18 -15.22 -1.57
CA ASP A 9 -21.88 -13.93 -2.16
C ASP A 9 -20.70 -14.12 -3.12
N GLN A 10 -20.88 -13.77 -4.39
CA GLN A 10 -19.81 -13.67 -5.39
C GLN A 10 -18.85 -12.48 -5.12
N GLN A 11 -18.67 -12.07 -3.87
CA GLN A 11 -18.02 -10.82 -3.48
C GLN A 11 -16.68 -10.96 -2.74
N ASN A 12 -16.05 -12.14 -2.72
CA ASN A 12 -14.65 -12.23 -2.28
C ASN A 12 -13.83 -13.11 -3.23
N LEU A 13 -13.22 -12.47 -4.23
CA LEU A 13 -12.28 -13.11 -5.17
C LEU A 13 -10.96 -13.52 -4.50
N ASP A 14 -10.68 -13.07 -3.27
CA ASP A 14 -9.50 -13.48 -2.50
C ASP A 14 -9.88 -13.67 -1.01
N PRO A 15 -9.93 -14.91 -0.50
CA PRO A 15 -10.34 -15.19 0.89
C PRO A 15 -9.36 -14.63 1.93
N ASN A 16 -8.12 -14.29 1.53
CA ASN A 16 -7.10 -13.76 2.43
C ASN A 16 -7.00 -12.23 2.40
N LYS A 17 -7.77 -11.57 1.53
CA LYS A 17 -7.73 -10.11 1.35
C LYS A 17 -7.82 -9.36 2.68
N GLN A 18 -8.82 -9.66 3.49
CA GLN A 18 -9.04 -8.95 4.75
C GLN A 18 -7.85 -9.08 5.71
N PHE A 19 -7.23 -10.27 5.81
CA PHE A 19 -6.08 -10.48 6.69
C PHE A 19 -4.85 -9.70 6.21
N ILE A 20 -4.64 -9.62 4.90
CA ILE A 20 -3.54 -8.84 4.31
C ILE A 20 -3.76 -7.34 4.54
N ASP A 21 -4.99 -6.87 4.33
CA ASP A 21 -5.37 -5.46 4.56
C ASP A 21 -5.21 -5.11 6.05
N ASP A 22 -5.70 -5.94 6.96
CA ASP A 22 -5.53 -5.75 8.41
C ASP A 22 -4.04 -5.71 8.79
N ALA A 23 -3.20 -6.56 8.19
CA ALA A 23 -1.76 -6.57 8.41
C ALA A 23 -1.05 -5.33 7.87
N ASN A 24 -1.52 -4.75 6.77
CA ASN A 24 -0.97 -3.53 6.18
C ASN A 24 -1.45 -2.26 6.88
N ASP A 25 -2.72 -2.22 7.27
CA ASP A 25 -3.40 -1.00 7.68
C ASP A 25 -3.53 -0.85 9.19
N ARG A 26 -3.60 -1.95 9.94
CA ARG A 26 -3.76 -1.92 11.40
C ARG A 26 -2.45 -2.18 12.15
N ALA A 27 -1.43 -2.74 11.50
CA ALA A 27 -0.16 -3.05 12.15
C ALA A 27 0.87 -1.92 12.01
N PHE A 28 1.39 -1.41 13.12
CA PHE A 28 2.37 -0.33 13.10
C PHE A 28 3.79 -0.85 12.91
N ASP A 29 4.52 -0.24 12.00
CA ASP A 29 5.97 -0.39 11.88
C ASP A 29 6.68 0.68 12.74
N PRO A 30 7.34 0.29 13.84
CA PRO A 30 7.97 1.25 14.75
C PRO A 30 9.40 1.63 14.34
N ILE A 31 9.88 1.15 13.19
CA ILE A 31 11.21 1.48 12.66
C ILE A 31 11.19 2.90 12.08
N TYR A 32 12.16 3.74 12.46
CA TYR A 32 12.33 5.11 11.99
C TYR A 32 13.39 5.25 10.91
N SER A 33 14.34 4.32 10.82
CA SER A 33 15.39 4.33 9.80
C SER A 33 14.77 4.50 8.40
N SER A 34 15.14 5.58 7.70
CA SER A 34 14.58 5.86 6.38
C SER A 34 15.05 4.80 5.37
N LYS A 35 14.12 4.36 4.52
CA LYS A 35 14.43 3.49 3.37
C LYS A 35 15.00 4.26 2.18
N ASN A 36 14.93 5.59 2.20
CA ASN A 36 15.21 6.47 1.09
C ASN A 36 16.58 7.16 1.21
N SER A 37 17.04 7.71 0.10
CA SER A 37 18.23 8.56 0.08
C SER A 37 17.89 9.95 0.62
N GLU A 38 18.81 10.53 1.39
CA GLU A 38 18.69 11.87 1.95
C GLU A 38 19.89 12.71 1.54
N TYR A 39 19.65 13.97 1.19
CA TYR A 39 20.68 14.95 0.84
C TYR A 39 20.59 16.12 1.79
N SER A 40 21.68 16.51 2.43
CA SER A 40 21.65 17.59 3.41
C SER A 40 22.78 18.60 3.26
N ALA A 41 22.53 19.80 3.77
CA ALA A 41 23.49 20.88 3.80
C ALA A 41 23.50 21.56 5.18
N GLU A 42 24.69 21.73 5.74
CA GLU A 42 24.94 22.45 6.99
C GLU A 42 25.10 23.96 6.74
N LEU A 43 24.43 24.73 7.58
CA LEU A 43 24.34 26.19 7.57
C LEU A 43 24.61 26.70 9.00
N GLY A 44 25.88 26.64 9.42
CA GLY A 44 26.27 26.98 10.78
C GLY A 44 25.79 25.93 11.78
N SER A 45 24.92 26.31 12.71
CA SER A 45 24.30 25.40 13.69
C SER A 45 23.02 24.73 13.18
N SER A 46 22.65 24.94 11.93
CA SER A 46 21.43 24.38 11.33
C SER A 46 21.76 23.44 10.18
N THR A 47 20.90 22.45 9.94
CA THR A 47 20.99 21.53 8.79
C THR A 47 19.65 21.53 8.07
N VAL A 48 19.69 21.56 6.74
CA VAL A 48 18.51 21.33 5.88
C VAL A 48 18.73 20.05 5.10
N ALA A 49 17.78 19.12 5.19
CA ALA A 49 17.81 17.85 4.49
C ALA A 49 16.60 17.70 3.56
N LEU A 50 16.80 17.00 2.45
CA LEU A 50 15.83 16.74 1.40
C LEU A 50 15.76 15.24 1.13
N ASN A 51 14.55 14.70 1.13
CA ASN A 51 14.25 13.35 0.66
C ASN A 51 13.32 13.47 -0.55
N SER A 52 13.87 13.23 -1.74
CA SER A 52 13.14 13.44 -3.00
C SER A 52 12.03 12.42 -3.22
N THR A 53 12.20 11.19 -2.71
CA THR A 53 11.20 10.12 -2.86
C THR A 53 9.97 10.39 -2.01
N GLU A 54 10.16 10.87 -0.78
CA GLU A 54 9.05 11.22 0.12
C GLU A 54 8.53 12.65 -0.10
N GLN A 55 9.14 13.40 -1.02
CA GLN A 55 8.88 14.82 -1.23
C GLN A 55 8.86 15.60 0.10
N SER A 56 9.87 15.34 0.94
CA SER A 56 9.95 15.89 2.28
C SER A 56 11.22 16.72 2.49
N VAL A 57 11.10 17.71 3.37
CA VAL A 57 12.15 18.63 3.79
C VAL A 57 12.26 18.56 5.30
N LYS A 58 13.48 18.43 5.82
CA LYS A 58 13.77 18.42 7.25
C LYS A 58 14.71 19.56 7.61
N TYR A 59 14.37 20.28 8.67
CA TYR A 59 15.20 21.31 9.27
C TYR A 59 15.65 20.87 10.66
N SER A 60 16.93 20.99 10.95
CA SER A 60 17.50 20.65 12.26
C SER A 60 18.32 21.82 12.79
N GLN A 61 18.33 22.00 14.11
CA GLN A 61 19.16 22.98 14.81
C GLN A 61 19.89 22.29 15.97
N THR A 62 21.22 22.46 16.00
CA THR A 62 22.11 21.83 16.98
C THR A 62 22.89 22.89 17.76
N SER A 63 22.91 22.77 19.09
CA SER A 63 23.76 23.56 19.98
C SER A 63 24.75 22.64 20.68
N GLU A 64 26.02 23.06 20.72
CA GLU A 64 27.11 22.30 21.35
C GLU A 64 27.84 23.17 22.38
N GLN A 65 28.05 22.62 23.57
CA GLN A 65 28.91 23.20 24.60
C GLN A 65 30.03 22.21 24.91
N SER A 66 31.29 22.62 24.73
CA SER A 66 32.43 21.75 24.98
C SER A 66 33.34 22.27 26.10
N ASN A 67 34.00 21.32 26.78
CA ASN A 67 34.99 21.58 27.81
C ASN A 67 36.15 20.58 27.69
N GLY A 68 37.37 21.02 27.97
CA GLY A 68 38.58 20.22 27.81
C GLY A 68 39.26 20.41 26.45
N SER A 69 40.09 19.43 26.06
CA SER A 69 40.86 19.50 24.81
C SER A 69 41.06 18.11 24.23
N LYS A 70 40.85 17.97 22.91
CA LYS A 70 40.99 16.69 22.18
C LYS A 70 42.36 16.04 22.34
N THR A 71 43.40 16.82 22.66
CA THR A 71 44.79 16.32 22.79
C THR A 71 45.20 15.97 24.22
N GLN A 72 44.32 16.15 25.20
CA GLN A 72 44.59 15.81 26.61
C GLN A 72 44.17 14.37 26.93
N PRO A 73 44.70 13.74 28.02
CA PRO A 73 44.41 12.35 28.35
C PRO A 73 42.93 12.04 28.59
N LEU A 74 42.15 13.03 29.04
CA LEU A 74 40.70 12.91 29.28
C LEU A 74 39.85 13.28 28.05
N GLY A 75 40.48 13.77 26.98
CA GLY A 75 39.82 14.23 25.76
C GLY A 75 39.04 15.55 25.91
N GLU A 76 38.27 15.88 24.89
CA GLU A 76 37.23 16.91 24.94
C GLU A 76 35.89 16.24 25.23
N ASN A 77 35.13 16.81 26.15
CA ASN A 77 33.78 16.39 26.47
C ASN A 77 32.81 17.48 26.01
N SER A 78 31.81 17.12 25.22
CA SER A 78 30.79 18.05 24.75
C SER A 78 29.38 17.58 25.08
N LEU A 79 28.52 18.55 25.39
CA LEU A 79 27.09 18.38 25.53
C LEU A 79 26.44 18.93 24.26
N ARG A 80 25.72 18.07 23.54
CA ARG A 80 25.02 18.41 22.30
C ARG A 80 23.51 18.33 22.53
N THR A 81 22.80 19.38 22.14
CA THR A 81 21.34 19.41 22.10
C THR A 81 20.90 19.67 20.68
N SER A 82 19.99 18.86 20.15
CA SER A 82 19.46 19.00 18.80
C SER A 82 17.94 18.96 18.83
N ALA A 83 17.32 19.72 17.93
CA ALA A 83 15.91 19.61 17.61
C ALA A 83 15.73 19.63 16.09
N SER A 84 14.84 18.80 15.57
CA SER A 84 14.53 18.74 14.15
C SER A 84 13.04 18.63 13.88
N LEU A 85 12.65 19.17 12.72
CA LEU A 85 11.29 19.18 12.20
C LEU A 85 11.32 18.84 10.71
N GLY A 86 10.64 17.76 10.33
CA GLY A 86 10.45 17.29 8.96
C GLY A 86 9.01 17.46 8.51
N LEU A 87 8.81 17.86 7.26
CA LEU A 87 7.50 18.02 6.64
C LEU A 87 7.52 17.40 5.24
N GLY A 88 6.47 16.67 4.88
CA GLY A 88 6.32 16.08 3.55
C GLY A 88 4.87 16.08 3.08
N LYS A 89 4.67 16.09 1.76
CA LYS A 89 3.38 15.92 1.10
C LYS A 89 3.54 15.00 -0.10
N LEU A 90 2.71 13.97 -0.19
CA LEU A 90 2.70 13.04 -1.32
C LEU A 90 1.27 12.81 -1.80
N SER A 91 1.01 13.00 -3.09
CA SER A 91 -0.27 12.68 -3.73
C SER A 91 -0.16 11.33 -4.45
N ASP A 92 -1.12 10.43 -4.23
CA ASP A 92 -1.26 9.17 -4.95
C ASP A 92 -2.49 9.23 -5.85
N ALA A 93 -2.26 9.22 -7.17
CA ALA A 93 -3.33 9.30 -8.16
C ALA A 93 -4.10 7.98 -8.33
N GLU A 94 -3.46 6.83 -8.08
CA GLU A 94 -4.06 5.50 -8.18
C GLU A 94 -4.96 5.25 -6.97
N ALA A 95 -4.44 5.51 -5.76
CA ALA A 95 -5.22 5.42 -4.52
C ALA A 95 -6.19 6.59 -4.33
N LYS A 96 -6.04 7.67 -5.12
CA LYS A 96 -6.80 8.93 -5.00
C LYS A 96 -6.69 9.55 -3.61
N THR A 97 -5.49 9.64 -3.06
CA THR A 97 -5.24 10.18 -1.72
C THR A 97 -4.10 11.21 -1.71
N THR A 98 -4.05 12.01 -0.65
CA THR A 98 -2.94 12.90 -0.35
C THR A 98 -2.47 12.68 1.08
N THR A 99 -1.20 12.37 1.26
CA THR A 99 -0.58 12.10 2.56
C THR A 99 0.32 13.24 2.98
N PHE A 100 0.11 13.75 4.19
CA PHE A 100 0.94 14.76 4.85
C PHE A 100 1.74 14.11 5.97
N ASN A 101 3.05 14.30 5.96
CA ASN A 101 3.95 13.76 6.98
C ASN A 101 4.56 14.89 7.79
N LEU A 102 4.63 14.68 9.09
CA LEU A 102 5.29 15.52 10.06
C LEU A 102 6.19 14.62 10.91
N GLU A 103 7.47 14.91 10.95
CA GLU A 103 8.42 14.26 11.86
C GLU A 103 9.02 15.30 12.77
N ALA A 104 9.14 15.00 14.06
CA ALA A 104 9.85 15.85 14.99
C ALA A 104 10.72 14.99 15.89
N ASP A 105 11.90 15.49 16.20
CA ASP A 105 12.87 14.80 17.03
C ASP A 105 13.62 15.83 17.87
N ALA A 106 13.81 15.53 19.15
CA ALA A 106 14.58 16.35 20.07
C ALA A 106 15.41 15.45 20.97
N HIS A 107 16.72 15.72 21.02
CA HIS A 107 17.65 14.88 21.76
C HIS A 107 18.76 15.67 22.44
N THR A 108 19.30 15.10 23.50
CA THR A 108 20.46 15.61 24.21
C THR A 108 21.44 14.47 24.41
N GLY A 109 22.72 14.72 24.13
CA GLY A 109 23.76 13.72 24.25
C GLY A 109 25.07 14.26 24.79
N GLN A 110 25.80 13.37 25.45
CA GLN A 110 27.18 13.62 25.86
C GLN A 110 28.11 12.92 24.88
N GLN A 111 29.09 13.65 24.35
CA GLN A 111 30.10 13.14 23.45
C GLN A 111 31.49 13.32 24.05
N GLN A 112 32.30 12.27 23.99
CA GLN A 112 33.70 12.29 24.36
C GLN A 112 34.55 12.06 23.12
N SER A 113 35.52 12.94 22.86
CA SER A 113 36.46 12.81 21.75
C SER A 113 37.91 12.84 22.22
N LEU A 114 38.73 11.95 21.68
CA LEU A 114 40.15 11.83 22.00
C LEU A 114 40.96 11.74 20.70
N GLN A 115 41.98 12.58 20.58
CA GLN A 115 42.96 12.55 19.49
C GLN A 115 44.34 12.23 20.05
N THR A 116 44.95 11.16 19.54
CA THR A 116 46.31 10.75 19.91
C THR A 116 47.15 10.37 18.68
N LYS A 117 48.46 10.22 18.87
CA LYS A 117 49.36 9.69 17.84
C LYS A 117 49.48 8.18 17.98
N LEU A 118 49.38 7.46 16.87
CA LEU A 118 49.65 6.03 16.78
C LEU A 118 50.64 5.81 15.63
N GLY A 119 51.91 5.60 15.97
CA GLY A 119 53.01 5.67 15.00
C GLY A 119 53.10 7.06 14.37
N ASP A 120 53.20 7.11 13.03
CA ASP A 120 53.18 8.35 12.26
C ASP A 120 51.76 8.88 11.97
N GLY A 121 50.72 8.13 12.37
CA GLY A 121 49.31 8.47 12.16
C GLY A 121 48.67 9.20 13.34
N LYS A 122 47.58 9.92 13.05
CA LYS A 122 46.65 10.44 14.06
C LYS A 122 45.47 9.48 14.21
N LEU A 123 45.21 9.04 15.43
CA LEU A 123 44.04 8.27 15.82
C LEU A 123 43.04 9.23 16.48
N ASN A 124 41.83 9.33 15.94
CA ASN A 124 40.69 9.98 16.59
C ASN A 124 39.68 8.92 16.99
N ILE A 125 39.20 8.99 18.22
CA ILE A 125 38.12 8.15 18.74
C ILE A 125 37.04 9.09 19.27
N GLU A 126 35.80 8.83 18.91
CA GLU A 126 34.65 9.52 19.46
C GLU A 126 33.65 8.50 19.97
N ALA A 127 33.06 8.77 21.12
CA ALA A 127 31.98 7.99 21.70
C ALA A 127 30.90 8.93 22.21
N SER A 128 29.65 8.63 21.91
CA SER A 128 28.50 9.41 22.40
C SER A 128 27.42 8.53 22.96
N VAL A 129 26.71 9.10 23.94
CA VAL A 129 25.43 8.57 24.43
C VAL A 129 24.41 9.69 24.29
N ILE A 130 23.34 9.42 23.55
CA ILE A 130 22.27 10.35 23.23
C ILE A 130 20.97 9.80 23.80
N ALA A 131 20.18 10.65 24.44
CA ALA A 131 18.81 10.34 24.84
C ALA A 131 17.88 11.35 24.18
N GLY A 132 16.78 10.86 23.61
CA GLY A 132 15.88 11.71 22.84
C GLY A 132 14.43 11.24 22.84
N GLN A 133 13.60 12.08 22.27
CA GLN A 133 12.20 11.81 21.98
C GLN A 133 11.95 12.13 20.51
N ARG A 134 11.20 11.25 19.85
CA ARG A 134 10.80 11.43 18.46
C ARG A 134 9.32 11.15 18.27
N MET A 135 8.75 11.81 17.29
CA MET A 135 7.38 11.58 16.86
C MET A 135 7.30 11.58 15.34
N ARG A 136 6.43 10.72 14.82
CA ARG A 136 5.99 10.70 13.43
C ARG A 136 4.48 10.84 13.41
N TYR A 137 4.00 11.78 12.62
CA TYR A 137 2.58 11.96 12.33
C TYR A 137 2.35 11.89 10.83
N SER A 138 1.43 11.05 10.40
CA SER A 138 1.02 10.91 9.01
C SER A 138 -0.48 11.06 8.91
N LEU A 139 -0.94 11.97 8.06
CA LEU A 139 -2.36 12.21 7.77
C LEU A 139 -2.62 11.93 6.30
N THR A 140 -3.40 10.89 6.03
CA THR A 140 -3.88 10.56 4.69
C THR A 140 -5.30 11.09 4.52
N LEU A 141 -5.51 11.95 3.53
CA LEU A 141 -6.81 12.50 3.16
C LEU A 141 -7.29 11.92 1.84
N PRO A 142 -8.60 11.69 1.66
CA PRO A 142 -9.17 11.31 0.38
C PRO A 142 -9.05 12.48 -0.61
N GLY A 143 -8.82 12.18 -1.88
CA GLY A 143 -8.61 13.16 -2.95
C GLY A 143 -7.13 13.37 -3.27
N VAL A 144 -6.86 13.65 -4.55
CA VAL A 144 -5.52 13.95 -5.07
C VAL A 144 -5.24 15.45 -4.91
N ASP A 145 -3.99 15.80 -4.61
CA ASP A 145 -3.50 17.18 -4.53
C ASP A 145 -4.19 18.06 -3.47
N GLN A 146 -4.56 17.48 -2.33
CA GLN A 146 -5.16 18.24 -1.24
C GLN A 146 -4.26 19.39 -0.77
N PRO A 147 -4.81 20.58 -0.46
CA PRO A 147 -4.03 21.72 0.02
C PRO A 147 -3.58 21.50 1.47
N ALA A 148 -2.46 22.12 1.86
CA ALA A 148 -1.90 21.98 3.21
C ALA A 148 -2.87 22.50 4.29
N GLU A 149 -3.70 23.49 3.95
CA GLU A 149 -4.73 24.04 4.82
C GLU A 149 -5.84 23.05 5.15
N ALA A 150 -6.02 21.99 4.35
CA ALA A 150 -6.96 20.91 4.69
C ALA A 150 -6.45 20.11 5.90
N ALA A 151 -5.13 19.84 5.95
CA ALA A 151 -4.51 19.07 7.02
C ALA A 151 -4.58 19.78 8.38
N THR A 152 -4.47 21.12 8.40
CA THR A 152 -4.48 21.89 9.66
C THR A 152 -5.84 21.95 10.36
N ARG A 153 -6.91 21.54 9.68
CA ARG A 153 -8.28 21.50 10.23
C ARG A 153 -8.61 20.16 10.89
N ILE A 154 -7.77 19.15 10.69
CA ILE A 154 -7.99 17.81 11.22
C ILE A 154 -7.37 17.72 12.60
N ASN A 155 -8.16 17.25 13.56
CA ASN A 155 -7.69 16.91 14.90
C ASN A 155 -7.87 15.40 15.10
N PRO A 156 -6.79 14.60 15.08
CA PRO A 156 -6.89 13.15 15.20
C PRO A 156 -7.45 12.67 16.55
N LEU A 157 -7.50 13.54 17.57
CA LEU A 157 -8.10 13.22 18.86
C LEU A 157 -9.60 13.57 18.92
N GLN A 158 -10.14 14.18 17.86
CA GLN A 158 -11.55 14.50 17.68
C GLN A 158 -12.05 13.82 16.40
N PRO A 159 -12.60 12.60 16.51
CA PRO A 159 -12.94 11.78 15.36
C PRO A 159 -13.87 12.46 14.34
N GLU A 160 -14.77 13.33 14.83
CA GLU A 160 -15.69 14.12 14.03
C GLU A 160 -15.01 15.09 13.06
N SER A 161 -13.75 15.46 13.33
CA SER A 161 -12.96 16.33 12.45
C SER A 161 -12.42 15.60 11.21
N LEU A 162 -12.36 14.26 11.23
CA LEU A 162 -11.88 13.48 10.10
C LEU A 162 -12.97 13.34 9.03
N PRO A 163 -12.70 13.65 7.75
CA PRO A 163 -13.60 13.28 6.66
C PRO A 163 -13.58 11.76 6.46
N ILE A 164 -14.65 11.22 5.86
CA ILE A 164 -14.75 9.77 5.57
C ILE A 164 -13.58 9.34 4.68
N GLY A 165 -12.95 8.23 5.03
CA GLY A 165 -11.74 7.71 4.38
C GLY A 165 -10.45 8.39 4.83
N ALA A 166 -10.49 9.41 5.67
CA ALA A 166 -9.27 9.96 6.25
C ALA A 166 -8.70 9.04 7.33
N ARG A 167 -7.37 8.97 7.36
CA ARG A 167 -6.60 8.17 8.30
C ARG A 167 -5.48 9.02 8.88
N ALA A 168 -5.37 9.03 10.19
CA ALA A 168 -4.29 9.69 10.90
C ALA A 168 -3.52 8.65 11.73
N VAL A 169 -2.21 8.64 11.57
CA VAL A 169 -1.26 7.75 12.24
C VAL A 169 -0.31 8.61 13.05
N MET A 170 -0.14 8.30 14.32
CA MET A 170 0.79 8.95 15.23
C MET A 170 1.63 7.89 15.93
N ASP A 171 2.93 8.06 15.84
CA ASP A 171 3.90 7.25 16.54
C ASP A 171 4.77 8.16 17.41
N THR A 172 5.01 7.76 18.65
CA THR A 172 5.83 8.51 19.60
C THR A 172 6.77 7.56 20.32
N GLN A 173 8.05 7.91 20.39
CA GLN A 173 9.08 7.08 21.00
C GLN A 173 10.03 7.91 21.85
N THR A 174 10.48 7.33 22.95
CA THR A 174 11.69 7.72 23.66
C THR A 174 12.81 6.76 23.24
N TYR A 175 14.03 7.26 23.10
CA TYR A 175 15.15 6.41 22.68
C TYR A 175 16.46 6.74 23.39
N THR A 176 17.35 5.75 23.43
CA THR A 176 18.75 5.89 23.80
C THR A 176 19.62 5.40 22.66
N GLN A 177 20.56 6.24 22.23
CA GLN A 177 21.48 5.94 21.15
C GLN A 177 22.92 5.96 21.67
N ARG A 178 23.72 4.99 21.23
CA ARG A 178 25.15 4.88 21.53
C ARG A 178 25.92 4.86 20.23
N ASP A 179 26.85 5.80 20.10
CA ASP A 179 27.71 5.89 18.92
C ASP A 179 29.17 5.68 19.31
N ALA A 180 29.90 5.03 18.43
CA ALA A 180 31.34 4.91 18.50
C ALA A 180 31.91 5.10 17.10
N SER A 181 32.84 6.05 16.95
CA SER A 181 33.59 6.24 15.72
C SER A 181 35.08 6.22 15.99
N ALA A 182 35.85 5.72 15.01
CA ALA A 182 37.29 5.71 15.07
C ALA A 182 37.86 6.05 13.69
N SER A 183 38.89 6.90 13.64
CA SER A 183 39.62 7.20 12.40
C SER A 183 41.12 7.16 12.62
N LEU A 184 41.84 6.49 11.71
CA LEU A 184 43.30 6.38 11.70
C LEU A 184 43.81 6.62 10.28
N GLN A 185 44.62 7.68 10.09
CA GLN A 185 45.08 8.12 8.78
C GLN A 185 43.91 8.38 7.82
N HIS A 186 43.70 7.49 6.84
CA HIS A 186 42.59 7.56 5.89
C HIS A 186 41.47 6.60 6.21
N LEU A 187 41.61 5.70 7.18
CA LEU A 187 40.57 4.73 7.54
C LEU A 187 39.61 5.35 8.55
N SER A 188 38.31 5.13 8.35
CA SER A 188 37.26 5.51 9.30
C SER A 188 36.28 4.37 9.53
N MET A 189 35.81 4.24 10.76
CA MET A 189 34.81 3.26 11.19
C MET A 189 33.75 3.95 12.04
N GLN A 190 32.51 3.49 11.93
CA GLN A 190 31.36 3.98 12.68
C GLN A 190 30.48 2.80 13.10
N SER A 191 29.99 2.87 14.33
CA SER A 191 28.96 1.99 14.90
C SER A 191 27.98 2.84 15.69
N GLU A 192 26.70 2.63 15.45
CA GLU A 192 25.59 3.33 16.09
C GLU A 192 24.52 2.29 16.43
N ILE A 193 23.99 2.36 17.66
CA ILE A 193 22.89 1.50 18.12
C ILE A 193 21.87 2.37 18.86
N THR A 194 20.63 2.33 18.39
CA THR A 194 19.50 3.07 18.93
C THR A 194 18.45 2.10 19.44
N GLU A 195 18.13 2.19 20.72
CA GLU A 195 17.06 1.43 21.38
C GLU A 195 15.91 2.39 21.68
N ALA A 196 14.73 2.13 21.13
CA ALA A 196 13.55 2.97 21.24
C ALA A 196 12.36 2.20 21.80
N SER A 197 11.52 2.88 22.58
CA SER A 197 10.24 2.37 23.06
C SER A 197 9.21 3.49 23.09
N GLY A 198 7.96 3.12 22.80
CA GLY A 198 6.95 4.10 22.49
C GLY A 198 5.54 3.54 22.47
N ARG A 199 4.66 4.34 21.88
CA ARG A 199 3.26 4.00 21.68
C ARG A 199 2.79 4.53 20.34
N SER A 200 2.02 3.70 19.65
CA SER A 200 1.39 4.08 18.39
C SER A 200 -0.11 4.30 18.57
N TYR A 201 -0.65 5.17 17.73
CA TYR A 201 -2.05 5.53 17.68
C TYR A 201 -2.46 5.74 16.23
N LEU A 202 -3.61 5.18 15.84
CA LEU A 202 -4.20 5.34 14.53
C LEU A 202 -5.68 5.58 14.73
N ILE A 203 -6.21 6.50 13.94
CA ILE A 203 -7.65 6.68 13.79
C ILE A 203 -7.99 6.78 12.31
N GLU A 204 -9.05 6.09 11.92
CA GLU A 204 -9.57 6.07 10.56
C GLU A 204 -11.07 6.30 10.62
N ARG A 205 -11.56 7.21 9.78
CA ARG A 205 -12.99 7.43 9.61
C ARG A 205 -13.53 6.50 8.54
N VAL A 206 -14.03 5.34 8.97
CA VAL A 206 -14.47 4.25 8.07
C VAL A 206 -15.71 4.66 7.29
N ASP A 207 -16.69 5.26 7.97
CA ASP A 207 -17.92 5.75 7.36
C ASP A 207 -18.51 6.93 8.15
N GLU A 208 -19.75 7.32 7.87
CA GLU A 208 -20.44 8.43 8.55
C GLU A 208 -20.56 8.22 10.07
N ARG A 209 -20.74 6.98 10.50
CA ARG A 209 -21.01 6.61 11.90
C ARG A 209 -19.82 5.98 12.59
N HIS A 210 -18.90 5.36 11.88
CA HIS A 210 -17.87 4.54 12.52
C HIS A 210 -16.46 5.11 12.37
N VAL A 211 -15.71 4.98 13.46
CA VAL A 211 -14.27 5.21 13.47
C VAL A 211 -13.55 3.96 13.94
N ARG A 212 -12.50 3.60 13.24
CA ARG A 212 -11.57 2.56 13.66
C ARG A 212 -10.43 3.22 14.40
N VAL A 213 -10.14 2.73 15.60
CA VAL A 213 -9.01 3.19 16.41
C VAL A 213 -8.09 2.02 16.67
N VAL A 214 -6.79 2.25 16.53
CA VAL A 214 -5.77 1.26 16.84
C VAL A 214 -4.73 1.91 17.74
N THR A 215 -4.38 1.28 18.86
CA THR A 215 -3.35 1.80 19.75
C THR A 215 -2.65 0.71 20.54
N GLY A 216 -1.38 0.93 20.87
CA GLY A 216 -0.62 0.01 21.71
C GLY A 216 0.87 0.34 21.77
N PRO A 217 1.60 -0.34 22.67
CA PRO A 217 3.03 -0.16 22.81
C PRO A 217 3.81 -0.60 21.57
N ASN A 218 4.98 0.01 21.39
CA ASN A 218 5.95 -0.40 20.40
C ASN A 218 7.38 -0.28 20.92
N ALA A 219 8.30 -0.96 20.24
CA ALA A 219 9.73 -0.87 20.48
C ALA A 219 10.51 -1.08 19.17
N ALA A 220 11.69 -0.51 19.08
CA ALA A 220 12.59 -0.70 17.96
C ALA A 220 14.05 -0.71 18.40
N ILE A 221 14.87 -1.49 17.70
CA ILE A 221 16.33 -1.45 17.78
C ILE A 221 16.85 -1.19 16.37
N GLU A 222 17.67 -0.16 16.22
CA GLU A 222 18.24 0.28 14.95
C GLU A 222 19.76 0.31 15.11
N ALA A 223 20.50 -0.24 14.15
CA ALA A 223 21.94 -0.33 14.22
C ALA A 223 22.57 0.04 12.88
N VAL A 224 23.54 0.95 12.89
CA VAL A 224 24.31 1.36 11.71
C VAL A 224 25.77 1.01 11.94
N ASN A 225 26.35 0.25 11.01
CA ASN A 225 27.77 -0.09 11.04
C ASN A 225 28.38 0.22 9.68
N ALA A 226 29.43 1.05 9.66
CA ALA A 226 30.04 1.50 8.42
C ALA A 226 31.57 1.59 8.54
N VAL A 227 32.23 1.38 7.41
CA VAL A 227 33.67 1.54 7.27
C VAL A 227 33.95 2.30 5.98
N GLY A 228 35.00 3.10 5.98
CA GLY A 228 35.36 3.82 4.78
C GLY A 228 36.57 4.70 4.94
N VAL A 229 36.60 5.74 4.12
CA VAL A 229 37.80 6.54 3.90
C VAL A 229 37.56 8.00 4.25
N LYS A 230 38.50 8.62 4.96
CA LYS A 230 38.49 10.05 5.29
C LYS A 230 39.75 10.73 4.77
N VAL A 231 39.58 11.75 3.92
CA VAL A 231 40.67 12.53 3.34
C VAL A 231 40.34 14.02 3.45
N GLY A 232 40.95 14.68 4.42
CA GLY A 232 40.66 16.08 4.70
C GLY A 232 39.18 16.29 5.05
N PRO A 233 38.44 17.17 4.34
CA PRO A 233 37.02 17.41 4.57
C PRO A 233 36.09 16.41 3.87
N ALA A 234 36.65 15.45 3.11
CA ALA A 234 35.87 14.45 2.40
C ALA A 234 35.85 13.14 3.19
N GLN A 235 34.66 12.54 3.33
CA GLN A 235 34.48 11.24 3.94
C GLN A 235 33.49 10.42 3.11
N ALA A 236 33.79 9.13 2.96
CA ALA A 236 32.90 8.18 2.32
C ALA A 236 32.85 6.93 3.19
N LEU A 237 31.69 6.60 3.74
CA LEU A 237 31.45 5.41 4.54
C LEU A 237 30.49 4.48 3.80
N LEU A 238 30.88 3.23 3.65
CA LEU A 238 30.01 2.17 3.17
C LEU A 238 29.64 1.28 4.35
N GLY A 239 28.35 1.07 4.54
CA GLY A 239 27.86 0.35 5.70
C GLY A 239 26.54 -0.36 5.48
N ARG A 240 26.01 -0.86 6.59
CA ARG A 240 24.68 -1.42 6.70
C ARG A 240 23.92 -0.76 7.84
N ALA A 241 22.66 -0.48 7.58
CA ALA A 241 21.66 -0.14 8.57
C ALA A 241 20.72 -1.34 8.74
N ASP A 242 20.68 -1.91 9.94
CA ASP A 242 19.79 -3.00 10.31
C ASP A 242 18.78 -2.47 11.33
N ALA A 243 17.53 -2.90 11.24
CA ALA A 243 16.50 -2.51 12.21
C ALA A 243 15.58 -3.68 12.53
N LEU A 244 15.14 -3.74 13.79
CA LEU A 244 14.16 -4.68 14.30
C LEU A 244 13.10 -3.90 15.06
N GLY A 245 11.86 -3.96 14.60
CA GLY A 245 10.70 -3.33 15.22
C GLY A 245 9.72 -4.35 15.75
N GLN A 246 9.07 -4.04 16.87
CA GLN A 246 7.95 -4.80 17.40
C GLN A 246 6.82 -3.87 17.83
N SER A 247 5.59 -4.23 17.50
CA SER A 247 4.40 -3.58 18.04
C SER A 247 3.37 -4.62 18.47
N GLN A 248 2.62 -4.30 19.53
CA GLN A 248 1.46 -5.07 19.95
C GLN A 248 0.34 -4.05 20.15
N VAL A 249 -0.66 -4.07 19.28
CA VAL A 249 -1.72 -3.08 19.27
C VAL A 249 -3.08 -3.74 19.34
N HIS A 250 -4.03 -3.02 19.91
CA HIS A 250 -5.43 -3.39 19.90
C HIS A 250 -6.14 -2.50 18.88
N SER A 251 -7.06 -3.09 18.13
CA SER A 251 -7.93 -2.41 17.17
C SER A 251 -9.38 -2.59 17.59
N ALA A 252 -10.20 -1.56 17.40
CA ALA A 252 -11.65 -1.66 17.49
C ALA A 252 -12.34 -0.56 16.69
N GLN A 253 -13.59 -0.82 16.30
CA GLN A 253 -14.46 0.12 15.62
C GLN A 253 -15.53 0.64 16.57
N PHE A 254 -15.76 1.95 16.57
CA PHE A 254 -16.66 2.63 17.49
C PHE A 254 -17.74 3.41 16.73
N ASP A 255 -19.01 3.26 17.12
CA ASP A 255 -20.14 4.07 16.61
C ASP A 255 -20.15 5.45 17.28
N LEU A 256 -19.87 6.49 16.49
CA LEU A 256 -19.85 7.89 16.88
C LEU A 256 -21.20 8.39 17.41
N ALA A 257 -22.31 7.75 17.02
CA ALA A 257 -23.63 8.15 17.48
C ALA A 257 -24.00 7.57 18.86
N ASP A 258 -23.27 6.58 19.37
CA ASP A 258 -23.49 6.03 20.71
C ASP A 258 -22.55 6.68 21.75
N PRO A 259 -23.08 7.45 22.71
CA PRO A 259 -22.26 8.08 23.75
C PRO A 259 -21.44 7.09 24.58
N ARG A 260 -21.90 5.83 24.70
CA ARG A 260 -21.19 4.77 25.42
C ARG A 260 -19.96 4.29 24.64
N ALA A 261 -20.09 4.16 23.32
CA ALA A 261 -18.97 3.84 22.44
C ALA A 261 -17.93 4.97 22.44
N MET A 262 -18.37 6.23 22.46
CA MET A 262 -17.45 7.38 22.58
C MET A 262 -16.72 7.45 23.93
N ALA A 263 -17.40 7.14 25.03
CA ALA A 263 -16.74 6.99 26.32
C ALA A 263 -15.71 5.86 26.29
N ALA A 264 -16.08 4.69 25.76
CA ALA A 264 -15.20 3.53 25.64
C ALA A 264 -14.00 3.80 24.71
N MET A 265 -14.17 4.58 23.64
CA MET A 265 -13.08 5.02 22.78
C MET A 265 -12.09 5.90 23.55
N GLY A 266 -12.59 6.84 24.38
CA GLY A 266 -11.75 7.67 25.23
C GLY A 266 -10.90 6.87 26.22
N ASP A 267 -11.49 5.86 26.84
CA ASP A 267 -10.79 4.92 27.73
C ASP A 267 -9.79 4.06 26.94
N PHE A 268 -10.19 3.58 25.76
CA PHE A 268 -9.35 2.78 24.88
C PHE A 268 -8.10 3.52 24.41
N VAL A 269 -8.21 4.79 24.01
CA VAL A 269 -7.06 5.61 23.59
C VAL A 269 -6.07 5.82 24.72
N ARG A 270 -6.54 5.83 25.98
CA ARG A 270 -5.69 6.07 27.16
C ARG A 270 -5.07 4.78 27.69
N GLU A 271 -5.85 3.71 27.76
CA GLU A 271 -5.49 2.47 28.45
C GLU A 271 -5.13 1.32 27.51
N GLY A 272 -5.49 1.43 26.22
CA GLY A 272 -5.33 0.37 25.22
C GLY A 272 -6.24 -0.84 25.46
N LYS A 273 -7.33 -0.67 26.23
CA LYS A 273 -8.24 -1.74 26.63
C LYS A 273 -9.69 -1.33 26.43
N ILE A 274 -10.54 -2.31 26.13
CA ILE A 274 -11.98 -2.14 25.96
C ILE A 274 -12.67 -3.14 26.89
N ALA A 275 -13.69 -2.69 27.61
CA ALA A 275 -14.55 -3.60 28.35
C ALA A 275 -15.30 -4.53 27.38
N PRO A 276 -15.48 -5.82 27.72
CA PRO A 276 -16.19 -6.74 26.84
C PRO A 276 -17.67 -6.35 26.70
N GLY A 277 -18.19 -6.40 25.47
CA GLY A 277 -19.62 -6.23 25.18
C GLY A 277 -20.16 -4.81 25.34
N VAL A 278 -19.32 -3.78 25.21
CA VAL A 278 -19.79 -2.39 25.17
C VAL A 278 -20.64 -2.19 23.90
N PRO A 279 -21.92 -1.75 24.01
CA PRO A 279 -22.74 -1.45 22.84
C PRO A 279 -22.10 -0.38 21.94
N GLY A 280 -22.14 -0.60 20.62
CA GLY A 280 -21.56 0.30 19.63
C GLY A 280 -20.04 0.16 19.48
N VAL A 281 -19.44 -0.93 19.98
CA VAL A 281 -18.01 -1.25 19.78
C VAL A 281 -17.88 -2.63 19.15
N ASP A 282 -17.35 -2.67 17.93
CA ASP A 282 -17.24 -3.86 17.08
C ASP A 282 -15.81 -4.04 16.54
N GLU A 283 -15.58 -5.07 15.71
CA GLU A 283 -14.29 -5.38 15.05
C GLU A 283 -13.06 -5.38 15.97
N GLN A 284 -13.22 -5.90 17.20
CA GLN A 284 -12.11 -5.97 18.15
C GLN A 284 -11.06 -6.98 17.69
N GLN A 285 -9.79 -6.58 17.67
CA GLN A 285 -8.66 -7.43 17.30
C GLN A 285 -7.41 -7.06 18.10
N THR A 286 -6.53 -8.03 18.33
CA THR A 286 -5.14 -7.83 18.74
C THR A 286 -4.25 -8.10 17.54
N VAL A 287 -3.37 -7.15 17.22
CA VAL A 287 -2.43 -7.23 16.11
C VAL A 287 -1.02 -7.12 16.67
N GLU A 288 -0.21 -8.15 16.45
CA GLU A 288 1.19 -8.20 16.88
C GLU A 288 2.08 -8.22 15.64
N ARG A 289 2.99 -7.25 15.52
CA ARG A 289 3.90 -7.17 14.38
C ARG A 289 5.33 -7.24 14.84
N ILE A 290 6.12 -8.06 14.15
CA ILE A 290 7.58 -8.03 14.18
C ILE A 290 8.03 -7.63 12.79
N SER A 291 8.95 -6.66 12.69
CA SER A 291 9.48 -6.16 11.42
C SER A 291 10.99 -6.14 11.48
N PHE A 292 11.63 -6.55 10.40
CA PHE A 292 13.08 -6.51 10.26
C PHE A 292 13.44 -5.86 8.94
N SER A 293 14.52 -5.08 8.95
CA SER A 293 15.13 -4.60 7.72
C SER A 293 16.65 -4.61 7.80
N SER A 294 17.29 -4.78 6.65
CA SER A 294 18.73 -4.72 6.47
C SER A 294 19.02 -4.03 5.15
N GLN A 295 19.67 -2.87 5.22
CA GLN A 295 19.89 -2.00 4.07
C GLN A 295 21.34 -1.58 3.95
N GLN A 296 21.88 -1.65 2.74
CA GLN A 296 23.17 -1.05 2.42
C GLN A 296 23.05 0.47 2.38
N ARG A 297 24.01 1.18 2.97
CA ARG A 297 24.06 2.65 2.99
C ARG A 297 25.43 3.13 2.52
N LEU A 298 25.43 4.17 1.68
CA LEU A 298 26.64 4.89 1.31
C LEU A 298 26.50 6.33 1.79
N GLN A 299 27.23 6.68 2.84
CA GLN A 299 27.27 8.02 3.40
C GLN A 299 28.47 8.77 2.82
N LEU A 300 28.18 9.91 2.19
CA LEU A 300 29.16 10.79 1.58
C LEU A 300 29.10 12.14 2.30
N GLU A 301 30.26 12.64 2.70
CA GLU A 301 30.40 13.97 3.29
C GLU A 301 31.49 14.73 2.53
N LEU A 302 31.22 16.00 2.21
CA LEU A 302 32.17 16.91 1.59
C LEU A 302 31.98 18.32 2.14
N GLY A 303 32.75 18.65 3.17
CA GLY A 303 32.58 19.93 3.88
C GLY A 303 31.16 20.03 4.47
N PRO A 304 30.38 21.08 4.13
CA PRO A 304 29.03 21.26 4.69
C PRO A 304 27.95 20.42 3.98
N LEU A 305 28.30 19.65 2.95
CA LEU A 305 27.33 18.86 2.19
C LEU A 305 27.44 17.38 2.57
N SER A 306 26.30 16.73 2.76
CA SER A 306 26.23 15.29 2.94
C SER A 306 25.16 14.64 2.08
N ALA A 307 25.37 13.37 1.76
CA ALA A 307 24.40 12.52 1.09
C ALA A 307 24.43 11.13 1.73
N ASP A 308 23.30 10.65 2.22
CA ASP A 308 23.13 9.27 2.68
C ASP A 308 22.30 8.52 1.65
N LEU A 309 22.97 7.67 0.88
CA LEU A 309 22.41 7.00 -0.29
C LEU A 309 21.91 5.61 0.09
N ALA A 310 20.64 5.37 -0.19
CA ALA A 310 19.99 4.07 -0.05
C ALA A 310 20.51 3.08 -1.11
N GLY A 311 21.06 1.95 -0.66
CA GLY A 311 21.35 0.79 -1.49
C GLY A 311 20.29 -0.31 -1.35
N ASN A 312 20.66 -1.54 -1.71
CA ASN A 312 19.79 -2.70 -1.61
C ASN A 312 19.27 -2.89 -0.18
N ARG A 313 17.96 -3.08 -0.07
CA ARG A 313 17.23 -3.31 1.19
C ARG A 313 16.54 -4.65 1.16
N ASN A 314 16.75 -5.46 2.19
CA ASN A 314 15.92 -6.62 2.46
C ASN A 314 15.06 -6.30 3.67
N GLU A 315 13.77 -6.61 3.60
CA GLU A 315 12.85 -6.40 4.70
C GLU A 315 11.86 -7.56 4.82
N GLY A 316 11.34 -7.72 6.03
CA GLY A 316 10.30 -8.70 6.29
C GLY A 316 9.47 -8.31 7.49
N SER A 317 8.20 -8.69 7.45
CA SER A 317 7.27 -8.51 8.56
C SER A 317 6.58 -9.84 8.86
N GLN A 318 6.20 -10.03 10.11
CA GLN A 318 5.29 -11.07 10.55
C GLN A 318 4.23 -10.41 11.41
N VAL A 319 2.98 -10.48 10.98
CA VAL A 319 1.83 -9.90 11.65
C VAL A 319 0.90 -11.02 12.10
N ARG A 320 0.70 -11.14 13.42
CA ARG A 320 -0.27 -12.02 14.03
C ARG A 320 -1.56 -11.25 14.28
N ILE A 321 -2.69 -11.79 13.85
CA ILE A 321 -4.01 -11.20 14.03
C ILE A 321 -4.85 -12.18 14.84
N SER A 322 -5.33 -11.73 16.00
CA SER A 322 -6.17 -12.51 16.91
C SER A 322 -7.47 -11.76 17.20
N THR A 323 -8.61 -12.44 17.10
CA THR A 323 -9.94 -11.87 17.36
C THR A 323 -10.46 -12.38 18.70
N PRO A 324 -10.94 -11.53 19.63
CA PRO A 324 -11.50 -11.98 20.89
C PRO A 324 -12.65 -12.97 20.68
N GLY A 325 -12.63 -14.08 21.42
CA GLY A 325 -13.65 -15.12 21.36
C GLY A 325 -13.53 -16.10 20.18
N GLN A 326 -12.53 -15.95 19.31
CA GLN A 326 -12.19 -16.97 18.31
C GLN A 326 -11.04 -17.85 18.81
N ASP A 327 -11.17 -19.16 18.59
CA ASP A 327 -10.07 -20.11 18.82
C ASP A 327 -9.11 -20.09 17.63
N GLY A 328 -7.87 -19.67 17.87
CA GLY A 328 -6.83 -19.59 16.85
C GLY A 328 -6.45 -18.17 16.45
N TYR A 329 -5.62 -18.04 15.42
CA TYR A 329 -5.12 -16.76 14.92
C TYR A 329 -4.59 -16.90 13.49
N THR A 330 -4.44 -15.77 12.83
CA THR A 330 -3.85 -15.69 11.49
C THR A 330 -2.46 -15.07 11.58
N VAL A 331 -1.52 -15.56 10.77
CA VAL A 331 -0.19 -14.98 10.60
C VAL A 331 -0.01 -14.58 9.14
N VAL A 332 0.21 -13.29 8.90
CA VAL A 332 0.60 -12.75 7.61
C VAL A 332 2.09 -12.43 7.66
N GLN A 333 2.88 -13.08 6.81
CA GLN A 333 4.31 -12.86 6.70
C GLN A 333 4.63 -12.25 5.35
N GLN A 334 5.27 -11.08 5.33
CA GLN A 334 5.65 -10.39 4.09
C GLN A 334 7.17 -10.34 4.00
N LEU A 335 7.70 -10.61 2.81
CA LEU A 335 9.13 -10.68 2.55
C LEU A 335 9.45 -9.93 1.26
N GLN A 336 10.45 -9.05 1.34
CA GLN A 336 10.95 -8.26 0.22
C GLN A 336 12.47 -8.30 0.20
N TYR A 337 13.07 -8.73 -0.92
CA TYR A 337 14.52 -8.86 -1.07
C TYR A 337 15.03 -7.97 -2.19
N GLY A 338 15.59 -6.80 -1.87
CA GLY A 338 16.03 -5.83 -2.87
C GLY A 338 14.86 -5.39 -3.76
N GLY A 339 15.06 -5.41 -5.09
CA GLY A 339 14.01 -5.16 -6.08
C GLY A 339 13.23 -6.41 -6.53
N ASN A 340 13.38 -7.55 -5.83
CA ASN A 340 12.69 -8.77 -6.22
C ASN A 340 11.16 -8.68 -6.01
N VAL A 341 10.40 -9.58 -6.62
CA VAL A 341 8.95 -9.73 -6.42
C VAL A 341 8.64 -10.03 -4.95
N PRO A 342 7.85 -9.19 -4.26
CA PRO A 342 7.43 -9.43 -2.88
C PRO A 342 6.67 -10.75 -2.73
N LEU A 343 6.88 -11.42 -1.59
CA LEU A 343 6.16 -12.62 -1.19
C LEU A 343 5.36 -12.35 0.08
N THR A 344 4.06 -12.59 0.03
CA THR A 344 3.18 -12.66 1.20
C THR A 344 2.76 -14.10 1.47
N ILE A 345 2.92 -14.57 2.70
CA ILE A 345 2.48 -15.90 3.14
C ILE A 345 1.42 -15.72 4.22
N VAL A 346 0.24 -16.29 4.01
CA VAL A 346 -0.85 -16.28 4.99
C VAL A 346 -1.00 -17.67 5.59
N ARG A 347 -0.95 -17.78 6.92
CA ARG A 347 -1.10 -19.03 7.68
C ARG A 347 -2.22 -18.88 8.71
N GLN A 348 -3.03 -19.92 8.86
CA GLN A 348 -4.05 -19.99 9.89
C GLN A 348 -3.66 -21.03 10.93
N TYR A 349 -3.85 -20.70 12.20
CA TYR A 349 -3.59 -21.56 13.34
C TYR A 349 -4.88 -21.80 14.12
N ASP A 350 -5.04 -23.00 14.66
CA ASP A 350 -6.11 -23.32 15.59
C ASP A 350 -5.78 -22.92 17.04
N GLY A 351 -6.72 -23.15 17.96
CA GLY A 351 -6.56 -22.84 19.39
C GLY A 351 -5.46 -23.63 20.10
N ASN A 352 -4.89 -24.67 19.47
CA ASN A 352 -3.77 -25.46 19.98
C ASN A 352 -2.43 -25.06 19.35
N GLU A 353 -2.38 -23.90 18.68
CA GLU A 353 -1.20 -23.41 17.94
C GLU A 353 -0.76 -24.35 16.81
N THR A 354 -1.66 -25.21 16.32
CA THR A 354 -1.38 -26.08 15.18
C THR A 354 -1.78 -25.40 13.89
N GLU A 355 -0.87 -25.37 12.91
CA GLU A 355 -1.12 -24.75 11.63
C GLU A 355 -2.09 -25.58 10.77
N ARG A 356 -3.09 -24.93 10.19
CA ARG A 356 -3.93 -25.50 9.13
C ARG A 356 -3.23 -25.33 7.78
N VAL A 357 -2.23 -26.18 7.53
CA VAL A 357 -1.36 -26.09 6.33
C VAL A 357 -2.13 -26.05 5.01
N HIS A 358 -3.30 -26.70 4.94
CA HIS A 358 -4.17 -26.70 3.75
C HIS A 358 -4.84 -25.35 3.46
N GLU A 359 -4.87 -24.43 4.43
CA GLU A 359 -5.35 -23.06 4.31
C GLU A 359 -4.20 -22.07 4.03
N ARG A 360 -2.95 -22.56 3.98
CA ARG A 360 -1.79 -21.71 3.69
C ARG A 360 -1.84 -21.20 2.25
N SER A 361 -1.54 -19.91 2.10
CA SER A 361 -1.46 -19.23 0.81
C SER A 361 -0.13 -18.52 0.64
N TYR A 362 0.43 -18.58 -0.57
CA TYR A 362 1.60 -17.83 -1.01
C TYR A 362 1.19 -16.87 -2.12
N ARG A 363 1.53 -15.59 -1.97
CA ARG A 363 1.17 -14.54 -2.91
C ARG A 363 2.41 -13.79 -3.39
N PHE A 364 2.67 -13.84 -4.69
CA PHE A 364 3.73 -13.09 -5.35
C PHE A 364 3.15 -11.85 -6.02
N GLU A 365 3.63 -10.67 -5.66
CA GLU A 365 3.08 -9.41 -6.17
C GLU A 365 3.95 -8.83 -7.29
N ILE A 366 3.57 -9.10 -8.52
CA ILE A 366 4.33 -8.71 -9.69
C ILE A 366 3.89 -7.31 -10.11
N ASP A 367 4.83 -6.36 -10.08
CA ASP A 367 4.61 -5.06 -10.69
C ASP A 367 4.86 -5.16 -12.20
N GLY A 368 3.79 -4.97 -12.97
CA GLY A 368 3.84 -5.00 -14.43
C GLY A 368 4.22 -3.65 -15.02
N ASP A 369 4.17 -2.58 -14.22
CA ASP A 369 4.53 -1.20 -14.58
C ASP A 369 6.00 -0.99 -14.25
N VAL A 370 6.82 -0.88 -15.28
CA VAL A 370 8.27 -0.77 -15.13
C VAL A 370 8.66 0.69 -15.23
N ALA A 371 9.31 1.23 -14.20
CA ALA A 371 9.70 2.64 -14.18
C ALA A 371 10.42 3.07 -15.47
N ALA A 372 9.92 4.16 -16.07
CA ALA A 372 10.46 4.74 -17.30
C ALA A 372 12.01 4.87 -17.25
N PRO A 373 12.74 4.21 -18.17
CA PRO A 373 14.19 4.18 -18.10
C PRO A 373 14.78 5.58 -18.33
N GLY A 374 15.73 5.94 -17.48
CA GLY A 374 16.52 7.15 -17.60
C GLY A 374 17.33 7.19 -18.91
N LEU A 375 17.93 8.35 -19.21
CA LEU A 375 18.64 8.57 -20.48
C LEU A 375 19.76 7.53 -20.74
N MET A 376 20.57 7.21 -19.73
CA MET A 376 21.64 6.21 -19.85
C MET A 376 21.11 4.78 -20.08
N GLN A 377 19.96 4.44 -19.48
CA GLN A 377 19.34 3.12 -19.61
C GLN A 377 18.68 2.95 -20.99
N ARG A 378 18.06 4.01 -21.52
CA ARG A 378 17.56 4.05 -22.90
C ARG A 378 18.68 3.93 -23.93
N LEU A 379 19.82 4.59 -23.69
CA LEU A 379 21.02 4.45 -24.53
C LEU A 379 21.61 3.03 -24.48
N ALA A 380 21.42 2.32 -23.36
CA ALA A 380 21.76 0.90 -23.22
C ALA A 380 20.68 -0.06 -23.80
N GLY A 381 19.65 0.46 -24.47
CA GLY A 381 18.65 -0.32 -25.18
C GLY A 381 17.40 -0.72 -24.38
N ARG A 382 17.23 -0.22 -23.14
CA ARG A 382 16.01 -0.48 -22.34
C ARG A 382 14.82 0.31 -22.87
N ASN A 383 13.64 -0.33 -22.86
CA ASN A 383 12.38 0.25 -23.32
C ASN A 383 11.24 -0.28 -22.45
N GLU A 384 10.63 0.63 -21.69
CA GLU A 384 9.47 0.42 -20.81
C GLU A 384 8.36 -0.40 -21.48
N ALA A 385 7.78 0.10 -22.58
CA ALA A 385 6.67 -0.57 -23.26
C ALA A 385 7.02 -1.99 -23.77
N SER A 386 8.29 -2.24 -24.12
CA SER A 386 8.74 -3.57 -24.52
C SER A 386 8.88 -4.51 -23.32
N GLU A 387 9.40 -4.02 -22.20
CA GLU A 387 9.59 -4.78 -20.96
C GLU A 387 8.23 -5.13 -20.34
N GLU A 388 7.32 -4.17 -20.22
CA GLU A 388 5.94 -4.38 -19.74
C GLU A 388 5.19 -5.41 -20.60
N LYS A 389 5.34 -5.31 -21.92
CA LYS A 389 4.72 -6.27 -22.85
C LYS A 389 5.30 -7.67 -22.65
N ALA A 390 6.61 -7.79 -22.48
CA ALA A 390 7.27 -9.07 -22.26
C ALA A 390 6.85 -9.70 -20.92
N ILE A 391 6.71 -8.90 -19.84
CA ILE A 391 6.18 -9.36 -18.56
C ILE A 391 4.77 -9.94 -18.74
N ALA A 392 3.86 -9.19 -19.35
CA ALA A 392 2.48 -9.65 -19.56
C ALA A 392 2.43 -10.92 -20.45
N GLN A 393 3.20 -10.97 -21.53
CA GLN A 393 3.23 -12.11 -22.45
C GLN A 393 3.79 -13.37 -21.80
N ASN A 394 4.92 -13.26 -21.11
CA ASN A 394 5.55 -14.41 -20.45
C ASN A 394 4.65 -14.93 -19.32
N LEU A 395 3.96 -14.03 -18.61
CA LEU A 395 3.03 -14.42 -17.56
C LEU A 395 1.80 -15.13 -18.14
N ASN A 396 1.16 -14.55 -19.16
CA ASN A 396 0.06 -15.21 -19.87
C ASN A 396 0.50 -16.57 -20.43
N SER A 397 1.73 -16.70 -20.94
CA SER A 397 2.25 -17.96 -21.47
C SER A 397 2.41 -19.04 -20.38
N ALA A 398 3.01 -18.67 -19.25
CA ALA A 398 3.21 -19.57 -18.11
C ALA A 398 1.87 -20.05 -17.52
N LEU A 399 0.87 -19.16 -17.45
CA LEU A 399 -0.45 -19.45 -16.87
C LEU A 399 -1.41 -20.18 -17.81
N SER A 400 -1.23 -20.05 -19.12
CA SER A 400 -2.05 -20.75 -20.12
C SER A 400 -1.44 -22.07 -20.57
N GLY A 401 -0.11 -22.19 -20.56
CA GLY A 401 0.62 -23.25 -21.27
C GLY A 401 0.77 -22.96 -22.77
N GLU A 402 0.42 -21.77 -23.25
CA GLU A 402 0.50 -21.39 -24.67
C GLU A 402 1.68 -20.44 -24.93
N MET A 403 2.51 -20.74 -25.93
CA MET A 403 3.71 -19.95 -26.25
C MET A 403 3.40 -18.53 -26.77
N VAL A 404 2.19 -18.28 -27.29
CA VAL A 404 1.82 -17.02 -27.94
C VAL A 404 1.53 -15.90 -26.91
N GLY A 405 1.39 -16.25 -25.61
CA GLY A 405 1.22 -15.27 -24.54
C GLY A 405 -0.09 -14.47 -24.61
N THR A 406 -1.12 -15.02 -25.26
CA THR A 406 -2.46 -14.43 -25.29
C THR A 406 -3.20 -14.75 -23.99
N GLY A 407 -3.48 -13.73 -23.18
CA GLY A 407 -4.23 -13.92 -21.93
C GLY A 407 -4.78 -12.61 -21.40
N ALA A 408 -5.43 -12.68 -20.23
CA ALA A 408 -6.16 -11.57 -19.64
C ALA A 408 -5.26 -10.47 -19.06
N ILE A 409 -3.98 -10.78 -18.79
CA ILE A 409 -3.04 -9.84 -18.18
C ILE A 409 -2.50 -8.90 -19.24
N LYS A 410 -2.65 -7.60 -19.01
CA LYS A 410 -2.22 -6.53 -19.93
C LYS A 410 -0.81 -6.03 -19.59
N PRO A 411 -0.06 -5.46 -20.55
CA PRO A 411 1.17 -4.70 -20.26
C PRO A 411 0.91 -3.61 -19.22
N GLY A 412 1.84 -3.39 -18.29
CA GLY A 412 1.70 -2.43 -17.19
C GLY A 412 0.82 -2.95 -16.03
N GLN A 413 0.11 -4.06 -16.20
CA GLN A 413 -0.84 -4.53 -15.19
C GLN A 413 -0.13 -5.18 -14.02
N LYS A 414 -0.29 -4.57 -12.85
CA LYS A 414 0.06 -5.14 -11.55
C LYS A 414 -0.76 -6.41 -11.30
N THR A 415 -0.08 -7.53 -11.05
CA THR A 415 -0.71 -8.84 -10.94
C THR A 415 -0.22 -9.57 -9.70
N ALA A 416 -1.13 -10.11 -8.89
CA ALA A 416 -0.79 -10.98 -7.78
C ALA A 416 -1.05 -12.45 -8.18
N LEU A 417 -0.03 -13.31 -8.03
CA LEU A 417 -0.19 -14.75 -8.20
C LEU A 417 -0.35 -15.41 -6.84
N ALA A 418 -1.52 -15.98 -6.58
CA ALA A 418 -1.84 -16.70 -5.36
C ALA A 418 -1.76 -18.22 -5.58
N PHE A 419 -1.05 -18.90 -4.69
CA PHE A 419 -0.87 -20.34 -4.69
C PHE A 419 -1.33 -20.90 -3.35
N SER A 420 -2.15 -21.94 -3.38
CA SER A 420 -2.34 -22.84 -2.24
C SER A 420 -1.08 -23.69 -1.99
N GLU A 421 -1.01 -24.37 -0.84
CA GLU A 421 0.06 -25.32 -0.54
C GLU A 421 0.23 -26.38 -1.64
N VAL A 422 -0.88 -26.92 -2.18
CA VAL A 422 -0.87 -27.94 -3.23
C VAL A 422 -0.35 -27.38 -4.55
N GLN A 423 -0.76 -26.17 -4.93
CA GLN A 423 -0.27 -25.51 -6.14
C GLN A 423 1.21 -25.15 -6.04
N MET A 424 1.68 -24.70 -4.87
CA MET A 424 3.09 -24.41 -4.64
C MET A 424 3.95 -25.68 -4.68
N GLN A 425 3.45 -26.79 -4.13
CA GLN A 425 4.08 -28.10 -4.26
C GLN A 425 4.19 -28.53 -5.74
N ALA A 426 3.12 -28.37 -6.52
CA ALA A 426 3.14 -28.69 -7.96
C ALA A 426 4.15 -27.82 -8.73
N LEU A 427 4.23 -26.52 -8.45
CA LEU A 427 5.22 -25.64 -9.06
C LEU A 427 6.66 -26.03 -8.70
N MET A 428 6.89 -26.46 -7.44
CA MET A 428 8.19 -26.97 -7.01
C MET A 428 8.57 -28.24 -7.79
N GLU A 429 7.64 -29.17 -7.97
CA GLU A 429 7.85 -30.41 -8.75
C GLU A 429 8.11 -30.12 -10.24
N GLN A 430 7.36 -29.19 -10.85
CA GLN A 430 7.62 -28.70 -12.21
C GLN A 430 9.02 -28.09 -12.33
N THR A 431 9.46 -27.34 -11.31
CA THR A 431 10.80 -26.76 -11.27
C THR A 431 11.88 -27.85 -11.19
N GLN A 432 11.67 -28.90 -10.40
CA GLN A 432 12.57 -30.05 -10.33
C GLN A 432 12.69 -30.75 -11.68
N ALA A 433 11.58 -31.05 -12.36
CA ALA A 433 11.57 -31.63 -13.71
C ALA A 433 12.34 -30.75 -14.72
N SER A 434 12.13 -29.43 -14.66
CA SER A 434 12.80 -28.44 -15.50
C SER A 434 14.32 -28.37 -15.25
N VAL A 435 14.77 -28.57 -14.01
CA VAL A 435 16.21 -28.72 -13.68
C VAL A 435 16.78 -30.00 -14.27
N GLU A 436 16.05 -31.12 -14.18
CA GLU A 436 16.51 -32.41 -14.71
C GLU A 436 16.60 -32.46 -16.23
N ALA A 437 15.72 -31.73 -16.92
CA ALA A 437 15.69 -31.56 -18.37
C ALA A 437 16.92 -30.83 -18.92
N SER A 438 17.52 -29.93 -18.13
CA SER A 438 18.58 -29.04 -18.56
C SER A 438 19.94 -29.77 -18.65
N LYS A 439 20.32 -30.23 -19.86
CA LYS A 439 21.55 -31.01 -20.10
C LYS A 439 22.85 -30.20 -20.22
N ILE A 440 22.79 -28.86 -20.27
CA ILE A 440 23.94 -27.99 -20.53
C ILE A 440 24.01 -26.89 -19.47
N GLY A 441 24.99 -26.98 -18.56
CA GLY A 441 25.30 -25.95 -17.55
C GLY A 441 24.28 -25.87 -16.40
N GLY A 442 24.76 -25.67 -15.17
CA GLY A 442 23.88 -25.57 -13.99
C GLY A 442 22.78 -24.54 -14.22
N SER A 443 21.51 -24.97 -14.23
CA SER A 443 20.37 -24.07 -14.42
C SER A 443 20.29 -23.12 -13.23
N SER A 444 19.94 -21.86 -13.45
CA SER A 444 19.61 -20.94 -12.35
C SER A 444 18.51 -21.50 -11.44
N LEU A 445 17.69 -22.42 -11.96
CA LEU A 445 16.66 -23.16 -11.24
C LEU A 445 17.23 -24.15 -10.20
N SER A 446 18.45 -24.67 -10.36
CA SER A 446 19.07 -25.54 -9.34
C SER A 446 19.36 -24.80 -8.04
N SER A 447 19.47 -23.47 -8.08
CA SER A 447 19.57 -22.65 -6.87
C SER A 447 18.27 -22.58 -6.06
N LEU A 448 17.13 -22.96 -6.66
CA LEU A 448 15.83 -22.98 -6.00
C LEU A 448 15.60 -24.32 -5.32
N VAL A 449 15.63 -25.40 -6.10
CA VAL A 449 15.25 -26.76 -5.65
C VAL A 449 16.44 -27.63 -5.25
N GLY A 450 17.67 -27.13 -5.43
CA GLY A 450 18.90 -27.90 -5.25
C GLY A 450 19.26 -28.73 -6.49
N ASP A 451 20.36 -29.49 -6.39
CA ASP A 451 20.69 -30.51 -7.38
C ASP A 451 19.91 -31.82 -7.13
N ARG A 452 20.12 -32.85 -7.95
CA ARG A 452 19.42 -34.15 -7.82
C ARG A 452 19.65 -34.86 -6.48
N ASN A 453 20.62 -34.42 -5.68
CA ASN A 453 20.94 -35.01 -4.37
C ASN A 453 20.48 -34.14 -3.21
N ALA A 454 19.82 -33.01 -3.47
CA ALA A 454 19.35 -32.11 -2.43
C ALA A 454 18.24 -32.78 -1.59
N PRO A 455 18.20 -32.53 -0.27
CA PRO A 455 17.12 -33.04 0.58
C PRO A 455 15.76 -32.45 0.13
N PRO A 456 14.65 -33.19 0.35
CA PRO A 456 13.32 -32.70 0.03
C PRO A 456 13.09 -31.31 0.65
N GLN A 457 12.69 -30.35 -0.19
CA GLN A 457 12.32 -29.02 0.26
C GLN A 457 10.81 -28.96 0.50
N SER A 458 10.39 -28.12 1.45
CA SER A 458 8.97 -27.81 1.62
C SER A 458 8.53 -26.74 0.59
N PRO A 459 7.24 -26.71 0.21
CA PRO A 459 6.68 -25.65 -0.64
C PRO A 459 7.01 -24.25 -0.13
N GLU A 460 6.98 -24.05 1.19
CA GLU A 460 7.33 -22.78 1.82
C GLU A 460 8.78 -22.37 1.56
N ARG A 461 9.73 -23.28 1.77
CA ARG A 461 11.15 -23.00 1.53
C ARG A 461 11.41 -22.70 0.06
N PHE A 462 10.71 -23.41 -0.83
CA PHE A 462 10.77 -23.16 -2.26
C PHE A 462 10.21 -21.76 -2.62
N ALA A 463 9.04 -21.39 -2.09
CA ALA A 463 8.46 -20.06 -2.31
C ALA A 463 9.38 -18.94 -1.82
N ILE A 464 9.95 -19.07 -0.63
CA ILE A 464 10.93 -18.11 -0.09
C ILE A 464 12.18 -18.05 -0.97
N ALA A 465 12.67 -19.18 -1.48
CA ALA A 465 13.79 -19.21 -2.41
C ALA A 465 13.48 -18.48 -3.72
N MET A 466 12.25 -18.62 -4.25
CA MET A 466 11.82 -17.90 -5.45
C MET A 466 11.87 -16.37 -5.25
N ALA A 467 11.44 -15.88 -4.09
CA ALA A 467 11.46 -14.46 -3.72
C ALA A 467 12.87 -13.93 -3.42
N ARG A 468 13.73 -14.75 -2.83
CA ARG A 468 15.07 -14.34 -2.36
C ARG A 468 16.15 -14.35 -3.43
N ASN A 469 16.14 -15.34 -4.34
CA ASN A 469 17.27 -15.61 -5.23
C ASN A 469 17.48 -14.50 -6.28
N VAL A 470 18.74 -14.39 -6.75
CA VAL A 470 19.17 -13.44 -7.78
C VAL A 470 18.30 -13.58 -9.04
N GLY A 471 17.87 -12.46 -9.61
CA GLY A 471 16.92 -12.43 -10.73
C GLY A 471 15.48 -12.63 -10.30
N GLY A 472 15.12 -12.21 -9.09
CA GLY A 472 13.73 -12.16 -8.62
C GLY A 472 13.00 -10.87 -9.00
N GLU A 473 13.64 -9.90 -9.67
CA GLU A 473 12.95 -8.71 -10.22
C GLU A 473 11.82 -9.13 -11.18
N PRO A 474 10.73 -8.33 -11.32
CA PRO A 474 9.52 -8.73 -12.02
C PRO A 474 9.73 -9.43 -13.38
N TYR A 475 10.55 -8.84 -14.26
CA TYR A 475 10.86 -9.42 -15.56
C TYR A 475 11.54 -10.80 -15.46
N ALA A 476 12.62 -10.90 -14.69
CA ALA A 476 13.39 -12.14 -14.54
C ALA A 476 12.60 -13.22 -13.78
N PHE A 477 11.73 -12.81 -12.85
CA PHE A 477 10.81 -13.69 -12.15
C PHE A 477 9.81 -14.33 -13.11
N VAL A 478 9.20 -13.54 -14.00
CA VAL A 478 8.22 -14.06 -14.96
C VAL A 478 8.89 -14.89 -16.07
N GLU A 479 10.06 -14.49 -16.56
CA GLU A 479 10.88 -15.31 -17.47
C GLU A 479 11.20 -16.68 -16.85
N ARG A 480 11.50 -16.70 -15.55
CA ARG A 480 11.72 -17.93 -14.81
C ARG A 480 10.47 -18.81 -14.75
N LEU A 481 9.28 -18.25 -14.50
CA LEU A 481 8.03 -19.01 -14.52
C LEU A 481 7.77 -19.63 -15.90
N GLN A 482 7.97 -18.87 -16.97
CA GLN A 482 7.84 -19.39 -18.34
C GLN A 482 8.84 -20.51 -18.63
N ARG A 483 10.09 -20.37 -18.14
CA ARG A 483 11.11 -21.42 -18.28
C ARG A 483 10.78 -22.68 -17.46
N ILE A 484 10.18 -22.53 -16.28
CA ILE A 484 9.68 -23.66 -15.50
C ILE A 484 8.58 -24.36 -16.29
N ALA A 485 7.62 -23.60 -16.84
CA ALA A 485 6.54 -24.13 -17.68
C ALA A 485 7.07 -24.90 -18.90
N ASP A 486 8.03 -24.36 -19.65
CA ASP A 486 8.64 -25.05 -20.81
C ASP A 486 9.35 -26.35 -20.39
N GLY A 487 10.07 -26.32 -19.27
CA GLY A 487 10.84 -27.46 -18.74
C GLY A 487 10.03 -28.54 -18.00
N ALA A 488 8.77 -28.28 -17.68
CA ALA A 488 8.00 -29.02 -16.68
C ALA A 488 7.68 -30.47 -17.09
N ASP A 489 7.70 -30.79 -18.39
CA ASP A 489 7.50 -32.15 -18.90
C ASP A 489 8.84 -32.93 -19.05
N GLY A 490 9.96 -32.34 -18.63
CA GLY A 490 11.29 -32.90 -18.75
C GLY A 490 12.00 -32.57 -20.08
N LYS A 491 11.46 -31.66 -20.90
CA LYS A 491 12.05 -31.22 -22.18
C LYS A 491 12.03 -29.68 -22.28
N TYR A 492 12.76 -29.12 -23.24
CA TYR A 492 12.70 -27.69 -23.58
C TYR A 492 12.44 -27.59 -25.08
N ASP A 493 11.19 -27.83 -25.48
CA ASP A 493 10.77 -27.88 -26.89
C ASP A 493 9.71 -26.83 -27.25
N GLY A 494 9.40 -25.93 -26.32
CA GLY A 494 8.39 -24.88 -26.48
C GLY A 494 6.97 -25.33 -26.12
N GLN A 495 6.78 -26.57 -25.61
CA GLN A 495 5.49 -27.06 -25.12
C GLN A 495 5.31 -26.76 -23.62
N LEU A 496 4.92 -25.52 -23.34
CA LEU A 496 4.73 -25.05 -21.97
C LEU A 496 3.64 -25.86 -21.24
N GLN A 497 3.96 -26.36 -20.05
CA GLN A 497 2.98 -26.85 -19.10
C GLN A 497 2.43 -25.69 -18.29
N ARG A 498 1.11 -25.67 -18.10
CA ARG A 498 0.43 -24.65 -17.31
C ARG A 498 0.94 -24.67 -15.85
N ILE A 499 1.23 -23.48 -15.33
CA ILE A 499 1.40 -23.25 -13.90
C ILE A 499 0.02 -22.97 -13.30
N ASP A 500 -0.45 -23.85 -12.42
CA ASP A 500 -1.73 -23.68 -11.74
C ASP A 500 -1.61 -22.71 -10.57
N THR A 501 -2.18 -21.52 -10.75
CA THR A 501 -2.27 -20.45 -9.75
C THR A 501 -3.50 -19.60 -10.03
N GLU A 502 -3.96 -18.88 -9.00
CA GLU A 502 -4.97 -17.85 -9.15
C GLU A 502 -4.30 -16.50 -9.43
N ALA A 503 -4.60 -15.90 -10.59
CA ALA A 503 -4.13 -14.57 -10.94
C ALA A 503 -5.17 -13.52 -10.50
N LEU A 504 -4.81 -12.72 -9.50
CA LEU A 504 -5.64 -11.68 -8.91
C LEU A 504 -5.20 -10.30 -9.42
N PRO A 505 -6.11 -9.44 -9.92
CA PRO A 505 -5.80 -8.03 -10.14
C PRO A 505 -5.52 -7.33 -8.80
N ARG A 506 -4.60 -6.34 -8.77
CA ARG A 506 -4.29 -5.60 -7.54
C ARG A 506 -5.52 -4.81 -7.05
N GLN A 507 -5.67 -4.69 -5.73
CA GLN A 507 -6.86 -4.17 -5.04
C GLN A 507 -7.26 -2.72 -5.43
N ALA A 508 -6.34 -1.88 -5.92
CA ALA A 508 -6.65 -0.52 -6.39
C ALA A 508 -7.32 -0.49 -7.78
N ASP A 509 -7.03 -1.47 -8.64
CA ASP A 509 -7.64 -1.60 -9.97
C ASP A 509 -9.07 -2.12 -9.88
N ALA A 510 -9.39 -2.95 -8.88
CA ALA A 510 -10.73 -3.50 -8.68
C ALA A 510 -11.75 -2.43 -8.25
N THR A 511 -11.37 -1.49 -7.39
CA THR A 511 -12.20 -0.33 -7.00
C THR A 511 -12.38 0.65 -8.16
N THR A 512 -11.36 0.84 -8.98
CA THR A 512 -11.43 1.70 -10.17
C THR A 512 -12.30 1.07 -11.28
N ALA A 513 -12.21 -0.24 -11.48
CA ALA A 513 -13.05 -0.99 -12.43
C ALA A 513 -14.52 -1.10 -12.00
N ALA A 514 -14.80 -1.22 -10.70
CA ALA A 514 -16.18 -1.20 -10.17
C ALA A 514 -16.86 0.17 -10.32
N SER A 515 -16.09 1.24 -10.50
CA SER A 515 -16.59 2.62 -10.67
C SER A 515 -16.98 2.96 -12.12
N ASP A 516 -16.66 2.11 -13.11
CA ASP A 516 -17.00 2.31 -14.53
C ASP A 516 -18.32 1.62 -14.87
N PRO A 517 -19.37 2.34 -15.34
CA PRO A 517 -20.66 1.74 -15.71
C PRO A 517 -20.56 0.75 -16.88
N ARG A 518 -19.47 0.73 -17.64
CA ARG A 518 -19.22 -0.28 -18.68
C ARG A 518 -18.83 -1.63 -18.08
N HIS A 519 -18.41 -1.67 -16.82
CA HIS A 519 -18.06 -2.91 -16.14
C HIS A 519 -19.31 -3.65 -15.60
N PRO A 520 -19.44 -4.98 -15.79
CA PRO A 520 -20.62 -5.74 -15.35
C PRO A 520 -20.94 -5.67 -13.86
N ALA A 521 -19.93 -5.39 -13.03
CA ALA A 521 -20.08 -5.27 -11.58
C ALA A 521 -20.66 -3.92 -11.11
N ASN A 522 -20.80 -2.93 -12.00
CA ASN A 522 -21.32 -1.62 -11.66
C ASN A 522 -22.87 -1.63 -11.63
N PRO A 523 -23.54 -1.01 -10.62
CA PRO A 523 -25.00 -1.00 -10.53
C PRO A 523 -25.69 -0.30 -11.71
N ASP A 524 -24.99 0.59 -12.41
CA ASP A 524 -25.51 1.31 -13.57
C ASP A 524 -25.26 0.58 -14.90
N HIS A 525 -24.58 -0.57 -14.87
CA HIS A 525 -24.26 -1.34 -16.08
C HIS A 525 -25.49 -1.74 -16.88
N THR A 526 -26.55 -2.15 -16.19
CA THR A 526 -27.82 -2.52 -16.83
C THR A 526 -28.49 -1.32 -17.49
N LEU A 527 -28.46 -0.16 -16.82
CA LEU A 527 -29.06 1.07 -17.33
C LEU A 527 -28.25 1.63 -18.52
N LEU A 528 -26.92 1.52 -18.48
CA LEU A 528 -26.05 1.86 -19.61
C LEU A 528 -26.37 0.99 -20.84
N LYS A 529 -26.48 -0.34 -20.65
CA LYS A 529 -26.86 -1.25 -21.75
C LYS A 529 -28.19 -0.88 -22.39
N GLN A 530 -29.17 -0.45 -21.59
CA GLN A 530 -30.46 0.01 -22.07
C GLN A 530 -30.34 1.32 -22.87
N CYS A 531 -29.55 2.28 -22.38
CA CYS A 531 -29.27 3.52 -23.10
C CYS A 531 -28.57 3.24 -24.44
N THR A 532 -27.57 2.37 -24.45
CA THR A 532 -26.86 1.96 -25.67
C THR A 532 -27.81 1.31 -26.67
N ALA A 533 -28.62 0.33 -26.25
CA ALA A 533 -29.57 -0.33 -27.13
C ALA A 533 -30.63 0.65 -27.70
N ALA A 534 -31.09 1.60 -26.89
CA ALA A 534 -32.04 2.62 -27.33
C ALA A 534 -31.41 3.62 -28.32
N VAL A 535 -30.14 3.99 -28.14
CA VAL A 535 -29.39 4.83 -29.09
C VAL A 535 -29.09 4.06 -30.38
N GLU A 536 -28.78 2.77 -30.31
CA GLU A 536 -28.58 1.94 -31.50
C GLU A 536 -29.86 1.85 -32.35
N GLN A 537 -31.04 1.73 -31.71
CA GLN A 537 -32.33 1.78 -32.38
C GLN A 537 -32.60 3.15 -33.02
N LEU A 538 -32.24 4.23 -32.33
CA LEU A 538 -32.32 5.60 -32.86
C LEU A 538 -31.44 5.79 -34.10
N GLU A 539 -30.18 5.37 -34.06
CA GLU A 539 -29.25 5.48 -35.20
C GLU A 539 -29.71 4.61 -36.38
N THR A 540 -30.20 3.40 -36.10
CA THR A 540 -30.77 2.50 -37.12
C THR A 540 -31.98 3.14 -37.81
N ALA A 541 -32.89 3.76 -37.05
CA ALA A 541 -34.04 4.47 -37.60
C ALA A 541 -33.66 5.66 -38.49
N ARG A 542 -32.45 6.22 -38.29
CA ARG A 542 -31.87 7.30 -39.11
C ARG A 542 -30.98 6.80 -40.25
N GLY A 543 -30.83 5.49 -40.42
CA GLY A 543 -29.97 4.88 -41.43
C GLY A 543 -28.47 5.07 -41.17
N ARG A 544 -28.06 5.26 -39.91
CA ARG A 544 -26.67 5.38 -39.48
C ARG A 544 -26.20 4.12 -38.75
N VAL A 545 -24.89 3.88 -38.79
CA VAL A 545 -24.22 2.83 -38.01
C VAL A 545 -23.72 3.45 -36.70
N PRO A 546 -23.94 2.82 -35.53
CA PRO A 546 -23.41 3.30 -34.26
C PRO A 546 -21.89 3.51 -34.30
N ASP A 547 -21.44 4.64 -33.76
CA ASP A 547 -20.06 5.10 -33.74
C ASP A 547 -19.70 5.74 -32.38
N ALA A 548 -18.53 6.38 -32.28
CA ALA A 548 -18.08 7.02 -31.04
C ALA A 548 -18.99 8.17 -30.56
N ASP A 549 -19.72 8.84 -31.47
CA ASP A 549 -20.73 9.84 -31.08
C ASP A 549 -21.94 9.17 -30.43
N SER A 550 -22.29 7.98 -30.90
CA SER A 550 -23.38 7.15 -30.36
C SER A 550 -23.07 6.66 -28.95
N GLU A 551 -21.82 6.27 -28.68
CA GLU A 551 -21.36 5.91 -27.33
C GLU A 551 -21.44 7.09 -26.35
N ARG A 552 -21.00 8.29 -26.78
CA ARG A 552 -21.10 9.52 -26.00
C ARG A 552 -22.56 9.92 -25.74
N LEU A 553 -23.42 9.76 -26.73
CA LEU A 553 -24.85 10.01 -26.60
C LEU A 553 -25.51 9.06 -25.59
N ALA A 554 -25.15 7.77 -25.61
CA ALA A 554 -25.64 6.78 -24.64
C ALA A 554 -25.19 7.09 -23.20
N MET A 555 -23.94 7.52 -23.02
CA MET A 555 -23.44 7.97 -21.71
C MET A 555 -24.13 9.24 -21.23
N GLY A 556 -24.38 10.21 -22.12
CA GLY A 556 -25.17 11.40 -21.77
C GLY A 556 -26.61 11.05 -21.37
N ALA A 557 -27.24 10.13 -22.09
CA ALA A 557 -28.57 9.62 -21.75
C ALA A 557 -28.59 8.90 -20.39
N LEU A 558 -27.55 8.12 -20.06
CA LEU A 558 -27.41 7.49 -18.74
C LEU A 558 -27.34 8.53 -17.61
N VAL A 559 -26.51 9.57 -17.78
CA VAL A 559 -26.39 10.66 -16.79
C VAL A 559 -27.74 11.33 -16.58
N THR A 560 -28.43 11.69 -17.66
CA THR A 560 -29.77 12.30 -17.59
C THR A 560 -30.80 11.36 -16.97
N ALA A 561 -30.75 10.06 -17.26
CA ALA A 561 -31.63 9.08 -16.65
C ALA A 561 -31.49 9.09 -15.12
N ARG A 562 -30.24 9.09 -14.65
CA ARG A 562 -29.95 9.19 -13.21
C ARG A 562 -30.38 10.54 -12.66
N GLU A 563 -30.00 11.68 -13.25
CA GLU A 563 -30.38 13.02 -12.78
C GLU A 563 -31.89 13.16 -12.54
N HIS A 564 -32.71 12.50 -13.38
CA HIS A 564 -34.16 12.54 -13.30
C HIS A 564 -34.80 11.35 -12.59
N GLY A 565 -34.01 10.47 -11.97
CA GLY A 565 -34.48 9.35 -11.17
C GLY A 565 -35.18 8.24 -11.96
N LEU A 566 -34.88 8.10 -13.26
CA LEU A 566 -35.37 7.02 -14.11
C LEU A 566 -34.66 5.71 -13.71
N GLN A 567 -35.42 4.63 -13.56
CA GLN A 567 -34.89 3.32 -13.16
C GLN A 567 -34.64 2.40 -14.35
N ARG A 568 -35.27 2.71 -15.50
CA ARG A 568 -35.09 2.00 -16.76
C ARG A 568 -35.14 2.99 -17.93
N VAL A 569 -34.44 2.67 -19.01
CA VAL A 569 -34.55 3.41 -20.28
C VAL A 569 -35.10 2.48 -21.35
N ASP A 570 -36.28 2.79 -21.87
CA ASP A 570 -36.92 2.03 -22.95
C ASP A 570 -36.69 2.69 -24.32
N HIS A 571 -36.62 4.03 -24.36
CA HIS A 571 -36.39 4.78 -25.60
C HIS A 571 -35.47 6.00 -25.39
N VAL A 572 -34.62 6.26 -26.39
CA VAL A 572 -33.88 7.52 -26.55
C VAL A 572 -34.31 8.13 -27.87
N LEU A 573 -34.91 9.32 -27.83
CA LEU A 573 -35.51 9.98 -28.98
C LEU A 573 -34.91 11.38 -29.15
N LEU A 574 -34.89 11.88 -30.39
CA LEU A 574 -34.61 13.28 -30.66
C LEU A 574 -35.92 14.04 -30.88
N GLY A 575 -35.97 15.27 -30.38
CA GLY A 575 -37.08 16.18 -30.60
C GLY A 575 -37.13 16.72 -32.03
N HIS A 576 -38.07 17.62 -32.26
CA HIS A 576 -38.14 18.36 -33.53
C HIS A 576 -36.87 19.20 -33.78
N ASP A 577 -36.26 19.69 -32.70
CA ASP A 577 -34.90 20.20 -32.69
C ASP A 577 -33.94 19.03 -32.41
N PRO A 578 -33.06 18.64 -33.35
CA PRO A 578 -32.14 17.53 -33.18
C PRO A 578 -31.08 17.77 -32.10
N ALA A 579 -30.89 19.01 -31.63
CA ALA A 579 -30.05 19.30 -30.47
C ALA A 579 -30.69 18.85 -29.15
N ARG A 580 -31.99 18.56 -29.11
CA ARG A 580 -32.70 18.13 -27.91
C ARG A 580 -33.03 16.65 -27.96
N GLY A 581 -32.46 15.88 -27.03
CA GLY A 581 -32.75 14.47 -26.81
C GLY A 581 -33.76 14.26 -25.66
N PHE A 582 -34.40 13.11 -25.66
CA PHE A 582 -35.28 12.64 -24.60
C PHE A 582 -34.96 11.20 -24.24
N VAL A 583 -34.85 10.93 -22.94
CA VAL A 583 -34.80 9.58 -22.36
C VAL A 583 -36.19 9.26 -21.83
N VAL A 584 -36.74 8.10 -22.19
CA VAL A 584 -38.11 7.70 -21.84
C VAL A 584 -38.13 6.34 -21.17
N GLU A 585 -38.85 6.24 -20.06
CA GLU A 585 -39.22 5.01 -19.37
C GLU A 585 -40.71 4.70 -19.62
N GLY A 586 -41.00 3.52 -20.19
CA GLY A 586 -42.33 3.07 -20.59
C GLY A 586 -42.61 3.21 -22.10
N ALA A 587 -43.73 2.63 -22.54
CA ALA A 587 -44.16 2.67 -23.93
C ALA A 587 -44.56 4.11 -24.37
N LEU A 588 -44.19 4.50 -25.59
CA LEU A 588 -44.40 5.87 -26.10
C LEU A 588 -45.88 6.28 -26.19
N ASP A 589 -46.78 5.32 -26.38
CA ASP A 589 -48.24 5.51 -26.41
C ASP A 589 -48.90 5.41 -25.03
N SER A 590 -48.14 5.05 -23.99
CA SER A 590 -48.61 5.06 -22.62
C SER A 590 -48.66 6.48 -22.07
N PRO A 591 -49.81 6.95 -21.54
CA PRO A 591 -49.90 8.26 -20.88
C PRO A 591 -49.12 8.33 -19.56
N ALA A 592 -48.65 7.19 -19.04
CA ALA A 592 -47.90 7.09 -17.79
C ALA A 592 -46.37 7.02 -17.99
N HIS A 593 -45.85 7.22 -19.22
CA HIS A 593 -44.41 7.20 -19.43
C HIS A 593 -43.71 8.34 -18.64
N LEU A 594 -42.53 8.05 -18.11
CA LEU A 594 -41.64 9.07 -17.54
C LEU A 594 -40.66 9.51 -18.61
N ARG A 595 -40.35 10.80 -18.68
CA ARG A 595 -39.36 11.32 -19.64
C ARG A 595 -38.51 12.42 -19.06
N ALA A 596 -37.26 12.45 -19.48
CA ALA A 596 -36.30 13.50 -19.19
C ALA A 596 -35.71 14.04 -20.50
N SER A 597 -35.48 15.34 -20.57
CA SER A 597 -34.87 15.97 -21.75
C SER A 597 -33.41 16.31 -21.50
N PHE A 598 -32.56 16.17 -22.51
CA PHE A 598 -31.15 16.53 -22.44
C PHE A 598 -30.68 17.18 -23.74
N ASP A 599 -29.52 17.85 -23.69
CA ASP A 599 -28.86 18.39 -24.88
C ASP A 599 -28.09 17.25 -25.57
N ALA A 600 -28.67 16.74 -26.66
CA ALA A 600 -28.11 15.61 -27.41
C ALA A 600 -26.84 16.01 -28.16
N GLN A 601 -26.74 17.27 -28.60
CA GLN A 601 -25.55 17.76 -29.30
C GLN A 601 -24.39 17.94 -28.32
N ALA A 602 -24.65 18.52 -27.15
CA ALA A 602 -23.65 18.62 -26.10
C ALA A 602 -23.20 17.23 -25.60
N ALA A 603 -24.13 16.29 -25.44
CA ALA A 603 -23.81 14.91 -25.06
C ALA A 603 -22.86 14.25 -26.06
N GLN A 604 -23.10 14.39 -27.37
CA GLN A 604 -22.21 13.86 -28.42
C GLN A 604 -20.82 14.51 -28.44
N GLN A 605 -20.69 15.74 -27.96
CA GLN A 605 -19.41 16.47 -27.92
C GLN A 605 -18.66 16.33 -26.59
N THR A 606 -19.31 15.79 -25.56
CA THR A 606 -18.71 15.66 -24.22
C THR A 606 -17.81 14.43 -24.17
N PRO A 607 -16.51 14.56 -23.80
CA PRO A 607 -15.64 13.42 -23.58
C PRO A 607 -16.25 12.45 -22.56
N LEU A 608 -16.07 11.14 -22.78
CA LEU A 608 -16.67 10.10 -21.94
C LEU A 608 -16.26 10.27 -20.47
N GLU A 609 -15.02 10.67 -20.22
CA GLU A 609 -14.45 10.93 -18.90
C GLU A 609 -15.23 12.01 -18.13
N SER A 610 -15.63 13.08 -18.80
CA SER A 610 -16.43 14.15 -18.18
C SER A 610 -17.86 13.72 -17.87
N SER A 611 -18.46 12.88 -18.71
CA SER A 611 -19.78 12.29 -18.45
C SER A 611 -19.72 11.30 -17.28
N MET A 612 -18.63 10.52 -17.14
CA MET A 612 -18.41 9.63 -16.00
C MET A 612 -18.28 10.40 -14.68
N GLN A 613 -17.50 11.49 -14.66
CA GLN A 613 -17.40 12.35 -13.47
C GLN A 613 -18.76 12.93 -13.06
N ARG A 614 -19.59 13.32 -14.04
CA ARG A 614 -20.94 13.84 -13.77
C ARG A 614 -21.87 12.75 -13.23
N LEU A 615 -21.83 11.55 -13.79
CA LEU A 615 -22.59 10.40 -13.30
C LEU A 615 -22.28 10.11 -11.82
N GLN A 616 -20.99 10.13 -11.45
CA GLN A 616 -20.53 9.92 -10.08
C GLN A 616 -21.05 10.99 -9.11
N ALA A 617 -21.09 12.26 -9.55
CA ALA A 617 -21.63 13.35 -8.74
C ALA A 617 -23.15 13.16 -8.47
N VAL A 618 -23.91 12.73 -9.48
CA VAL A 618 -25.35 12.48 -9.38
C VAL A 618 -25.64 11.31 -8.45
N GLN A 619 -24.85 10.23 -8.53
CA GLN A 619 -24.96 9.09 -7.62
C GLN A 619 -24.72 9.51 -6.16
N ALA A 620 -23.67 10.31 -5.92
CA ALA A 620 -23.37 10.82 -4.58
C ALA A 620 -24.50 11.70 -3.98
N GLU A 621 -25.24 12.44 -4.82
CA GLU A 621 -26.40 13.22 -4.37
C GLU A 621 -27.64 12.34 -4.09
N GLN A 622 -27.84 11.28 -4.87
CA GLN A 622 -28.97 10.35 -4.69
C GLN A 622 -28.82 9.47 -3.46
N ASP A 623 -27.62 8.98 -3.19
CA ASP A 623 -27.33 8.19 -1.99
C ASP A 623 -27.55 9.02 -0.72
N ARG A 624 -27.21 10.32 -0.77
CA ARG A 624 -27.51 11.30 0.30
C ARG A 624 -29.01 11.53 0.49
N HIS A 625 -29.81 11.55 -0.57
CA HIS A 625 -31.25 11.77 -0.47
C HIS A 625 -32.01 10.51 -0.02
N ALA A 626 -31.54 9.31 -0.35
CA ALA A 626 -32.11 8.06 0.13
C ALA A 626 -31.93 7.88 1.64
N THR A 627 -30.74 8.18 2.16
CA THR A 627 -30.42 8.12 3.61
C THR A 627 -31.21 9.15 4.44
N VAL A 628 -31.51 10.33 3.90
CA VAL A 628 -32.34 11.35 4.59
C VAL A 628 -33.82 10.94 4.63
N ARG A 629 -34.31 10.17 3.65
CA ARG A 629 -35.73 9.81 3.55
C ARG A 629 -36.13 8.62 4.43
N GLU A 630 -35.19 7.75 4.78
CA GLU A 630 -35.37 6.69 5.79
C GLU A 630 -35.38 7.19 7.23
N GLN A 631 -35.08 8.49 7.47
CA GLN A 631 -35.04 9.08 8.81
C GLN A 631 -36.24 10.00 9.15
N ALA A 632 -37.28 10.09 8.30
CA ALA A 632 -38.49 10.87 8.59
C ALA A 632 -39.56 10.01 9.33
N PRO A 633 -39.90 10.30 10.60
CA PRO A 633 -40.96 9.57 11.31
C PRO A 633 -42.34 9.89 10.73
N GLN A 634 -43.16 8.86 10.54
CA GLN A 634 -44.59 8.97 10.23
C GLN A 634 -45.32 9.77 11.33
N GLN A 635 -45.73 11.00 11.03
CA GLN A 635 -46.73 11.73 11.83
C GLN A 635 -48.13 11.31 11.36
N GLU A 636 -48.78 10.45 12.15
CA GLU A 636 -50.18 10.09 12.04
C GLU A 636 -51.07 11.31 12.39
N PRO A 637 -52.03 11.72 11.54
CA PRO A 637 -52.97 12.78 11.88
C PRO A 637 -54.06 12.25 12.82
N ALA A 638 -54.18 12.85 14.01
CA ALA A 638 -55.16 12.51 15.03
C ALA A 638 -56.62 12.73 14.56
N PRO A 639 -57.57 11.86 14.94
CA PRO A 639 -58.98 12.06 14.61
C PRO A 639 -59.62 13.11 15.52
N HIS A 640 -60.31 14.07 14.90
CA HIS A 640 -61.23 15.00 15.56
C HIS A 640 -62.37 14.24 16.26
N ALA A 641 -62.55 14.47 17.56
CA ALA A 641 -63.76 14.09 18.29
C ALA A 641 -64.89 15.09 18.01
N PRO A 642 -66.15 14.64 17.79
CA PRO A 642 -67.30 15.51 17.86
C PRO A 642 -67.82 15.62 19.30
N SER A 643 -68.39 16.78 19.58
CA SER A 643 -68.96 17.22 20.85
C SER A 643 -70.12 16.33 21.33
N ARG A 644 -70.15 15.97 22.63
CA ARG A 644 -71.16 16.46 23.59
C ARG A 644 -70.80 16.11 25.03
#